data_AF-A0A533BHN7-F1
#
_entry.id   AF-A0A533BHN7-F1
#
_cell.length_a   1.000
_cell.length_b   1.000
_cell.length_c   1.000
_cell.angle_alpha   90.00
_cell.angle_beta   90.00
_cell.angle_gamma   90.00
#
_symmetry.space_group_name_H-M   'P 1'
#
loop_
_entity.id
_entity.type
_entity.pdbx_description
1 polymer ?
#
loop_
_entity_poly.entity_id
_entity_poly.type
_entity_poly.pdbx_seq_one_letter_code
_entity_poly.pdbx_strand_id
1 'polypeptide(L)'
;MTRATLRCIMVCAGCFFLTVASVPAQTVPQQQIPQAERAKPNLSLESPRPAASFPPSCQAPRERGGELTAELETLLGPQAKAAAEQYVANPGPGVSVEKAWGDFAAGAVLAGDVQLAVWAGLNSTALQWTGETVTNAGVYLFALGKTNDARQFLLCAHAMGHRSPYLFEALATVHQKLGDRTGAQQAIQQAKQIAPDDRLIETSASFLTTGQPPPPPSPTGDGIEDAMHELEQHTGRALTVMKVQAETLERSLPGGQDADYYAIAQTSIESLMKAARDQLRMVRTAEASARPMMITGVLMTFIYDYAQITDTLLSFPDSTFSSPLLFWADVLGLDAPSLARESHREATSWSMHGIGPALAQGAYDEFHREKDAVYVEYNTRFHACRDDECAVRETARWCGDWKPLYERWADRSRQRHNKAARAFDRIATQALFSAENELLLTRDYAVRQVKKMQFQKTPGFDTKGLILKTVNESLRSVFEKHLSQKSEHSGTVPYLRERARWFEEERSSTEHELTVEQKTIERNCQPAMAALLELLIQEEWQAYRDHLRDRLDWDIQGQAETNEFPCEGTIGPLTIGTDLNKPGEGKMDIKWSRKGVPVSASGSVTLHQDQTIGLGVGLSYKGERSGDSSGPPVTGSGSGTVRDKLGKSGVGGGIGYGPFAGKGSVTFTTKVSPWNSREYLGFKLKGSAGLGLKRGNMGVACYPSSGSVTFYPRALYEDSVRYLSTPATPPR
;
A
#
# COMPACT_ATOMS: atom_id res chain seq x y z
N MET A 1 24.16 -27.92 -78.20
CA MET A 1 22.92 -27.11 -78.21
C MET A 1 22.85 -26.41 -76.85
N THR A 2 23.51 -25.24 -76.73
CA THR A 2 22.93 -23.86 -76.74
C THR A 2 22.25 -23.54 -75.40
N ARG A 3 22.86 -22.85 -74.41
CA ARG A 3 23.40 -21.47 -74.31
C ARG A 3 22.42 -20.37 -74.74
N ALA A 4 22.17 -19.41 -73.83
CA ALA A 4 22.07 -17.93 -74.00
C ALA A 4 21.10 -17.31 -72.96
N THR A 5 21.58 -16.63 -71.89
CA THR A 5 21.78 -15.15 -71.75
C THR A 5 20.49 -14.33 -71.76
N LEU A 6 20.19 -13.49 -70.75
CA LEU A 6 20.80 -12.15 -70.59
C LEU A 6 20.68 -11.59 -69.14
N ARG A 7 21.66 -10.77 -68.74
CA ARG A 7 21.81 -10.00 -67.49
C ARG A 7 21.97 -8.50 -67.83
N CYS A 8 21.70 -7.64 -66.83
CA CYS A 8 22.12 -6.23 -66.63
C CYS A 8 21.38 -5.13 -67.43
N ILE A 9 21.02 -3.96 -66.87
CA ILE A 9 21.90 -2.90 -66.29
C ILE A 9 21.13 -1.86 -65.41
N MET A 10 21.83 -1.32 -64.38
CA MET A 10 21.77 -0.02 -63.62
C MET A 10 20.50 0.45 -62.88
N VAL A 11 20.55 0.68 -61.56
CA VAL A 11 21.13 1.82 -60.78
C VAL A 11 20.39 3.15 -61.00
N CYS A 12 19.66 3.59 -59.97
CA CYS A 12 19.66 5.00 -59.54
C CYS A 12 19.14 5.12 -58.11
N ALA A 13 20.00 5.68 -57.26
CA ALA A 13 19.71 6.16 -55.92
C ALA A 13 18.91 7.46 -55.98
N GLY A 14 17.93 7.64 -55.08
CA GLY A 14 17.16 8.87 -54.95
C GLY A 14 16.77 9.09 -53.50
N CYS A 15 17.53 9.94 -52.82
CA CYS A 15 17.27 10.44 -51.47
C CYS A 15 15.91 11.13 -51.38
N PHE A 16 15.05 10.69 -50.46
CA PHE A 16 13.90 11.48 -50.00
C PHE A 16 14.27 12.17 -48.68
N PHE A 17 14.54 13.47 -48.77
CA PHE A 17 14.52 14.38 -47.63
C PHE A 17 13.06 14.57 -47.19
N LEU A 18 12.73 14.14 -45.96
CA LEU A 18 11.51 14.54 -45.27
C LEU A 18 11.81 15.83 -44.51
N THR A 19 11.30 16.94 -45.03
CA THR A 19 11.19 18.22 -44.34
C THR A 19 10.15 18.10 -43.23
N VAL A 20 10.61 18.11 -41.98
CA VAL A 20 9.75 18.30 -40.81
C VAL A 20 9.45 19.79 -40.71
N ALA A 21 8.22 20.19 -41.06
CA ALA A 21 7.72 21.52 -40.77
C ALA A 21 7.42 21.61 -39.26
N SER A 22 8.23 22.38 -38.56
CA SER A 22 8.00 22.78 -37.17
C SER A 22 6.75 23.66 -37.07
N VAL A 23 5.69 23.14 -36.46
CA VAL A 23 4.53 23.92 -36.04
C VAL A 23 4.88 24.59 -34.69
N PRO A 24 4.77 25.92 -34.55
CA PRO A 24 5.02 26.57 -33.26
C PRO A 24 3.90 26.22 -32.28
N ALA A 25 4.32 25.74 -31.10
CA ALA A 25 3.44 25.49 -29.97
C ALA A 25 2.74 26.79 -29.56
N GLN A 26 1.42 26.85 -29.75
CA GLN A 26 0.58 27.87 -29.13
C GLN A 26 0.45 27.53 -27.64
N THR A 27 1.06 28.34 -26.80
CA THR A 27 0.80 28.40 -25.36
C THR A 27 -0.66 28.74 -25.10
N VAL A 28 -1.45 27.73 -24.73
CA VAL A 28 -2.78 27.90 -24.12
C VAL A 28 -2.58 28.38 -22.68
N PRO A 29 -3.17 29.51 -22.26
CA PRO A 29 -3.08 29.97 -20.88
C PRO A 29 -3.76 28.98 -19.94
N GLN A 30 -3.00 28.42 -18.98
CA GLN A 30 -3.55 27.66 -17.87
C GLN A 30 -4.48 28.55 -17.04
N GLN A 31 -5.78 28.31 -17.11
CA GLN A 31 -6.73 28.78 -16.10
C GLN A 31 -6.41 28.07 -14.78
N GLN A 32 -5.94 28.84 -13.80
CA GLN A 32 -5.82 28.41 -12.41
C GLN A 32 -7.21 28.07 -11.87
N ILE A 33 -7.47 26.78 -11.67
CA ILE A 33 -8.60 26.31 -10.88
C ILE A 33 -8.25 26.61 -9.40
N PRO A 34 -9.10 27.33 -8.66
CA PRO A 34 -8.85 27.61 -7.25
C PRO A 34 -8.67 26.33 -6.46
N GLN A 35 -7.59 26.24 -5.69
CA GLN A 35 -7.37 25.20 -4.69
C GLN A 35 -8.50 25.25 -3.66
N ALA A 36 -9.49 24.38 -3.83
CA ALA A 36 -10.40 24.03 -2.76
C ALA A 36 -9.60 23.26 -1.70
N GLU A 37 -9.54 23.83 -0.50
CA GLU A 37 -9.07 23.21 0.73
C GLU A 37 -9.44 21.71 0.77
N ARG A 38 -8.41 20.85 0.75
CA ARG A 38 -8.53 19.44 1.12
C ARG A 38 -8.91 19.40 2.61
N ALA A 39 -10.19 19.49 2.89
CA ALA A 39 -10.76 19.02 4.13
C ALA A 39 -10.43 17.53 4.24
N LYS A 40 -9.70 17.17 5.30
CA LYS A 40 -9.53 15.77 5.71
C LYS A 40 -10.92 15.11 5.73
N PRO A 41 -11.11 13.92 5.15
CA PRO A 41 -12.34 13.17 5.38
C PRO A 41 -12.37 12.80 6.85
N ASN A 42 -13.06 13.62 7.65
CA ASN A 42 -13.59 13.17 8.92
C ASN A 42 -14.54 12.03 8.56
N LEU A 43 -14.11 10.80 8.87
CA LEU A 43 -14.99 9.67 9.14
C LEU A 43 -15.87 10.10 10.32
N SER A 44 -16.89 10.92 10.04
CA SER A 44 -18.06 11.00 10.90
C SER A 44 -18.60 9.59 10.95
N LEU A 45 -18.52 8.96 12.13
CA LEU A 45 -19.44 7.89 12.46
C LEU A 45 -20.83 8.41 12.12
N GLU A 46 -21.39 7.86 11.06
CA GLU A 46 -22.74 8.13 10.62
C GLU A 46 -23.64 7.82 11.83
N SER A 47 -24.21 8.87 12.41
CA SER A 47 -25.14 8.76 13.53
C SER A 47 -26.20 7.73 13.12
N PRO A 48 -26.50 6.71 13.96
CA PRO A 48 -27.35 5.60 13.56
C PRO A 48 -28.66 6.16 13.01
N ARG A 49 -28.93 5.87 11.73
CA ARG A 49 -30.23 6.16 11.11
C ARG A 49 -31.31 5.73 12.10
N PRO A 50 -32.29 6.59 12.44
CA PRO A 50 -33.38 6.20 13.30
C PRO A 50 -33.97 4.90 12.73
N ALA A 51 -34.04 3.86 13.58
CA ALA A 51 -34.48 2.53 13.17
C ALA A 51 -35.77 2.69 12.38
N ALA A 52 -35.72 2.42 11.07
CA ALA A 52 -36.90 2.47 10.22
C ALA A 52 -37.96 1.61 10.90
N SER A 53 -39.10 2.21 11.26
CA SER A 53 -40.19 1.49 11.90
C SER A 53 -40.69 0.45 10.91
N PHE A 54 -40.37 -0.82 11.15
CA PHE A 54 -40.81 -1.92 10.31
C PHE A 54 -42.33 -2.05 10.35
N PRO A 55 -42.97 -2.61 9.29
CA PRO A 55 -44.38 -2.94 9.35
C PRO A 55 -44.67 -3.83 10.58
N PRO A 56 -45.76 -3.61 11.33
CA PRO A 56 -46.07 -4.41 12.52
C PRO A 56 -46.13 -5.93 12.24
N SER A 57 -46.51 -6.31 11.02
CA SER A 57 -46.54 -7.70 10.55
C SER A 57 -45.17 -8.38 10.48
N CYS A 58 -44.08 -7.62 10.52
CA CYS A 58 -42.71 -8.12 10.44
C CYS A 58 -42.07 -8.42 11.80
N GLN A 59 -42.71 -8.04 12.92
CA GLN A 59 -42.13 -8.24 14.24
C GLN A 59 -42.00 -9.73 14.60
N ALA A 60 -43.08 -10.50 14.49
CA ALA A 60 -43.06 -11.93 14.78
C ALA A 60 -42.08 -12.74 13.89
N PRO A 61 -42.03 -12.55 12.55
CA PRO A 61 -41.00 -13.18 11.71
C PRO A 61 -39.57 -12.86 12.16
N ARG A 62 -39.32 -11.63 12.62
CA ARG A 62 -37.99 -11.21 13.08
C ARG A 62 -37.57 -11.89 14.37
N GLU A 63 -38.46 -11.91 15.35
CA GLU A 63 -38.23 -12.64 16.61
C GLU A 63 -38.01 -14.13 16.32
N ARG A 64 -38.86 -14.72 15.46
CA ARG A 64 -38.73 -16.11 15.02
C ARG A 64 -37.42 -16.40 14.28
N GLY A 65 -36.93 -15.45 13.48
CA GLY A 65 -35.63 -15.57 12.81
C GLY A 65 -34.47 -15.74 13.79
N GLY A 66 -34.46 -14.97 14.88
CA GLY A 66 -33.45 -15.10 15.93
C GLY A 66 -33.50 -16.48 16.62
N GLU A 67 -34.70 -16.99 16.92
CA GLU A 67 -34.87 -18.32 17.48
C GLU A 67 -34.38 -19.43 16.53
N LEU A 68 -34.69 -19.33 15.24
CA LEU A 68 -34.27 -20.29 14.22
C LEU A 68 -32.76 -20.28 14.00
N THR A 69 -32.11 -19.11 14.05
CA THR A 69 -30.65 -19.02 14.01
C THR A 69 -30.03 -19.78 15.18
N ALA A 70 -30.52 -19.56 16.41
CA ALA A 70 -30.04 -20.26 17.59
C ALA A 70 -30.30 -21.79 17.53
N GLU A 71 -31.46 -22.22 17.02
CA GLU A 71 -31.77 -23.64 16.77
C GLU A 71 -30.72 -24.25 15.83
N LEU A 72 -30.47 -23.61 14.68
CA LEU A 72 -29.54 -24.10 13.66
C LEU A 72 -28.07 -24.06 14.12
N GLU A 73 -27.67 -23.08 14.94
CA GLU A 73 -26.32 -23.02 15.50
C GLU A 73 -25.94 -24.27 16.29
N THR A 74 -26.91 -24.90 16.96
CA THR A 74 -26.70 -26.14 17.72
C THR A 74 -26.62 -27.39 16.84
N LEU A 75 -27.24 -27.34 15.66
CA LEU A 75 -27.30 -28.46 14.71
C LEU A 75 -26.08 -28.47 13.77
N LEU A 76 -25.53 -27.31 13.46
CA LEU A 76 -24.41 -27.19 12.52
C LEU A 76 -23.06 -27.51 13.16
N GLY A 77 -22.28 -28.34 12.47
CA GLY A 77 -20.92 -28.67 12.86
C GLY A 77 -20.01 -27.43 12.86
N PRO A 78 -19.00 -27.37 13.76
CA PRO A 78 -18.11 -26.21 13.88
C PRO A 78 -17.34 -25.90 12.60
N GLN A 79 -16.99 -26.93 11.82
CA GLN A 79 -16.27 -26.77 10.55
C GLN A 79 -17.10 -26.02 9.48
N ALA A 80 -18.38 -26.36 9.35
CA ALA A 80 -19.27 -25.70 8.38
C ALA A 80 -19.48 -24.22 8.73
N LYS A 81 -19.66 -23.92 10.02
CA LYS A 81 -19.78 -22.55 10.54
C LYS A 81 -18.50 -21.76 10.29
N ALA A 82 -17.34 -22.33 10.64
CA ALA A 82 -16.05 -21.68 10.42
C ALA A 82 -15.78 -21.38 8.94
N ALA A 83 -16.16 -22.28 8.03
CA ALA A 83 -16.02 -22.05 6.58
C ALA A 83 -16.88 -20.87 6.11
N ALA A 84 -18.12 -20.79 6.59
CA ALA A 84 -19.03 -19.68 6.28
C ALA A 84 -18.51 -18.34 6.84
N GLU A 85 -18.11 -18.32 8.12
CA GLU A 85 -17.53 -17.16 8.78
C GLU A 85 -16.25 -16.70 8.08
N GLN A 86 -15.39 -17.62 7.64
CA GLN A 86 -14.17 -17.30 6.91
C GLN A 86 -14.46 -16.67 5.54
N TYR A 87 -15.46 -17.19 4.81
CA TYR A 87 -15.92 -16.62 3.54
C TYR A 87 -16.41 -15.19 3.76
N VAL A 88 -17.25 -14.97 4.77
CA VAL A 88 -17.86 -13.67 5.06
C VAL A 88 -16.88 -12.67 5.68
N ALA A 89 -15.88 -13.14 6.42
CA ALA A 89 -14.82 -12.28 6.98
C ALA A 89 -13.93 -11.67 5.88
N ASN A 90 -13.93 -12.26 4.69
CA ASN A 90 -13.17 -11.79 3.53
C ASN A 90 -14.10 -11.58 2.33
N PRO A 91 -15.13 -10.71 2.45
CA PRO A 91 -16.06 -10.52 1.37
C PRO A 91 -15.32 -9.94 0.16
N GLY A 92 -15.77 -10.30 -1.03
CA GLY A 92 -15.22 -9.72 -2.26
C GLY A 92 -15.28 -8.18 -2.22
N PRO A 93 -14.37 -7.47 -2.91
CA PRO A 93 -14.44 -6.01 -3.04
C PRO A 93 -15.83 -5.57 -3.54
N GLY A 94 -16.45 -4.62 -2.85
CA GLY A 94 -17.80 -4.12 -3.19
C GLY A 94 -18.95 -5.04 -2.75
N VAL A 95 -18.67 -6.17 -2.10
CA VAL A 95 -19.68 -7.05 -1.51
C VAL A 95 -19.87 -6.65 -0.04
N SER A 96 -21.08 -6.25 0.34
CA SER A 96 -21.45 -6.04 1.75
C SER A 96 -21.35 -7.36 2.52
N VAL A 97 -21.12 -7.29 3.83
CA VAL A 97 -21.09 -8.48 4.70
C VAL A 97 -22.42 -9.26 4.63
N GLU A 98 -23.54 -8.54 4.57
CA GLU A 98 -24.89 -9.10 4.40
C GLU A 98 -25.03 -9.87 3.07
N LYS A 99 -24.55 -9.29 1.97
CA LYS A 99 -24.57 -9.94 0.65
C LYS A 99 -23.65 -11.14 0.63
N ALA A 100 -22.48 -11.09 1.27
CA ALA A 100 -21.59 -12.24 1.38
C ALA A 100 -22.26 -13.42 2.12
N TRP A 101 -23.00 -13.15 3.20
CA TRP A 101 -23.83 -14.17 3.85
C TRP A 101 -24.91 -14.73 2.91
N GLY A 102 -25.57 -13.87 2.13
CA GLY A 102 -26.57 -14.27 1.14
C GLY A 102 -26.00 -15.12 0.01
N ASP A 103 -24.86 -14.72 -0.56
CA ASP A 103 -24.13 -15.45 -1.60
C ASP A 103 -23.68 -16.83 -1.09
N PHE A 104 -23.17 -16.89 0.15
CA PHE A 104 -22.80 -18.16 0.79
C PHE A 104 -24.02 -19.06 1.00
N ALA A 105 -25.15 -18.51 1.45
CA ALA A 105 -26.40 -19.25 1.61
C ALA A 105 -26.89 -19.85 0.29
N ALA A 106 -26.80 -19.09 -0.80
CA ALA A 106 -27.11 -19.56 -2.15
C ALA A 106 -26.17 -20.71 -2.58
N GLY A 107 -24.87 -20.58 -2.32
CA GLY A 107 -23.90 -21.66 -2.57
C GLY A 107 -24.19 -22.93 -1.76
N ALA A 108 -24.54 -22.79 -0.47
CA ALA A 108 -24.84 -23.91 0.41
C ALA A 108 -26.08 -24.68 -0.04
N VAL A 109 -27.17 -24.00 -0.47
CA VAL A 109 -28.36 -24.69 -0.96
C VAL A 109 -28.09 -25.44 -2.27
N LEU A 110 -27.26 -24.88 -3.17
CA LEU A 110 -26.83 -25.55 -4.41
C LEU A 110 -25.94 -26.77 -4.14
N ALA A 111 -25.17 -26.75 -3.05
CA ALA A 111 -24.40 -27.89 -2.57
C ALA A 111 -25.25 -28.94 -1.83
N GLY A 112 -26.55 -28.68 -1.64
CA GLY A 112 -27.48 -29.55 -0.93
C GLY A 112 -27.44 -29.43 0.60
N ASP A 113 -26.67 -28.50 1.16
CA ASP A 113 -26.62 -28.23 2.60
C ASP A 113 -27.66 -27.16 2.98
N VAL A 114 -28.92 -27.59 3.02
CA VAL A 114 -30.06 -26.71 3.25
C VAL A 114 -30.05 -26.12 4.67
N GLN A 115 -29.53 -26.83 5.68
CA GLN A 115 -29.45 -26.32 7.05
C GLN A 115 -28.45 -25.16 7.13
N LEU A 116 -27.27 -25.32 6.52
CA LEU A 116 -26.26 -24.27 6.45
C LEU A 116 -26.77 -23.07 5.64
N ALA A 117 -27.50 -23.30 4.56
CA ALA A 117 -28.10 -22.25 3.75
C ALA A 117 -29.11 -21.40 4.56
N VAL A 118 -30.01 -22.03 5.31
CA VAL A 118 -30.96 -21.29 6.17
C VAL A 118 -30.21 -20.49 7.23
N TRP A 119 -29.23 -21.09 7.89
CA TRP A 119 -28.46 -20.39 8.93
C TRP A 119 -27.70 -19.18 8.38
N ALA A 120 -27.04 -19.32 7.23
CA ALA A 120 -26.36 -18.22 6.54
C ALA A 120 -27.35 -17.14 6.06
N GLY A 121 -28.50 -17.53 5.51
CA GLY A 121 -29.54 -16.61 5.08
C GLY A 121 -30.17 -15.82 6.25
N LEU A 122 -30.36 -16.46 7.41
CA LEU A 122 -30.83 -15.77 8.62
C LEU A 122 -29.77 -14.80 9.17
N ASN A 123 -28.49 -15.15 9.13
CA ASN A 123 -27.41 -14.22 9.47
C ASN A 123 -27.37 -13.00 8.54
N SER A 124 -27.59 -13.19 7.24
CA SER A 124 -27.76 -12.09 6.27
C SER A 124 -28.90 -11.14 6.69
N THR A 125 -30.08 -11.69 7.05
CA THR A 125 -31.23 -10.88 7.52
C THR A 125 -30.99 -10.17 8.84
N ALA A 126 -30.21 -10.76 9.75
CA ALA A 126 -29.89 -10.17 11.04
C ALA A 126 -29.01 -8.93 10.90
N LEU A 127 -28.12 -8.90 9.90
CA LEU A 127 -27.31 -7.73 9.56
C LEU A 127 -28.11 -6.66 8.84
N GLN A 128 -28.94 -7.04 7.87
CA GLN A 128 -29.78 -6.10 7.14
C GLN A 128 -31.17 -6.68 6.89
N TRP A 129 -32.15 -6.17 7.63
CA TRP A 129 -33.54 -6.58 7.48
C TRP A 129 -34.19 -5.82 6.31
N THR A 130 -33.97 -6.29 5.08
CA THR A 130 -34.57 -5.75 3.84
C THR A 130 -35.55 -6.75 3.25
N GLY A 131 -36.44 -6.30 2.37
CA GLY A 131 -37.37 -7.22 1.71
C GLY A 131 -36.66 -8.28 0.86
N GLU A 132 -35.48 -8.00 0.32
CA GLU A 132 -34.68 -8.97 -0.44
C GLU A 132 -34.08 -10.07 0.47
N THR A 133 -33.35 -9.69 1.52
CA THR A 133 -32.75 -10.66 2.45
C THR A 133 -33.81 -11.51 3.13
N VAL A 134 -34.93 -10.91 3.53
CA VAL A 134 -36.08 -11.61 4.14
C VAL A 134 -36.73 -12.56 3.14
N THR A 135 -36.80 -12.20 1.84
CA THR A 135 -37.29 -13.11 0.79
C THR A 135 -36.38 -14.32 0.66
N ASN A 136 -35.07 -14.12 0.57
CA ASN A 136 -34.09 -15.20 0.43
C ASN A 136 -34.13 -16.16 1.63
N ALA A 137 -34.16 -15.62 2.86
CA ALA A 137 -34.34 -16.44 4.07
C ALA A 137 -35.65 -17.24 4.05
N GLY A 138 -36.76 -16.63 3.58
CA GLY A 138 -38.03 -17.31 3.38
C GLY A 138 -37.94 -18.49 2.39
N VAL A 139 -37.23 -18.32 1.28
CA VAL A 139 -36.99 -19.39 0.28
C VAL A 139 -36.19 -20.54 0.88
N TYR A 140 -35.12 -20.25 1.63
CA TYR A 140 -34.32 -21.30 2.26
C TYR A 140 -35.12 -22.03 3.36
N LEU A 141 -35.92 -21.31 4.15
CA LEU A 141 -36.80 -21.92 5.16
C LEU A 141 -37.83 -22.87 4.52
N PHE A 142 -38.33 -22.52 3.33
CA PHE A 142 -39.19 -23.41 2.57
C PHE A 142 -38.44 -24.69 2.15
N ALA A 143 -37.21 -24.56 1.64
CA ALA A 143 -36.37 -25.71 1.28
C ALA A 143 -36.07 -26.62 2.48
N LEU A 144 -35.91 -26.05 3.69
CA LEU A 144 -35.73 -26.80 4.94
C LEU A 144 -37.02 -27.48 5.43
N GLY A 145 -38.16 -27.23 4.78
CA GLY A 145 -39.47 -27.77 5.18
C GLY A 145 -40.16 -26.99 6.31
N LYS A 146 -39.62 -25.83 6.73
CA LYS A 146 -40.24 -24.93 7.71
C LYS A 146 -41.27 -24.03 7.01
N THR A 147 -42.27 -24.62 6.35
CA THR A 147 -43.18 -23.94 5.41
C THR A 147 -43.99 -22.79 6.05
N ASN A 148 -44.37 -22.91 7.33
CA ASN A 148 -45.08 -21.83 8.03
C ASN A 148 -44.18 -20.62 8.30
N ASP A 149 -42.93 -20.86 8.74
CA ASP A 149 -41.94 -19.80 8.96
C ASP A 149 -41.61 -19.11 7.61
N ALA A 150 -41.41 -19.89 6.55
CA ALA A 150 -41.23 -19.38 5.20
C ALA A 150 -42.36 -18.43 4.76
N ARG A 151 -43.63 -18.81 4.98
CA ARG A 151 -44.78 -17.95 4.67
C ARG A 151 -44.71 -16.62 5.42
N GLN A 152 -44.37 -16.64 6.70
CA GLN A 152 -44.29 -15.45 7.54
C GLN A 152 -43.20 -14.49 7.05
N PHE A 153 -42.02 -15.02 6.69
CA PHE A 153 -40.92 -14.23 6.13
C PHE A 153 -41.31 -13.60 4.78
N LEU A 154 -41.82 -14.39 3.85
CA LEU A 154 -42.21 -13.89 2.53
C LEU A 154 -43.33 -12.85 2.59
N LEU A 155 -44.34 -13.03 3.47
CA LEU A 155 -45.37 -12.01 3.70
C LEU A 155 -44.81 -10.74 4.35
N CYS A 156 -43.80 -10.86 5.23
CA CYS A 156 -43.09 -9.70 5.76
C CYS A 156 -42.34 -8.95 4.66
N ALA A 157 -41.58 -9.64 3.81
CA ALA A 157 -40.91 -9.02 2.66
C ALA A 157 -41.89 -8.28 1.74
N HIS A 158 -43.05 -8.88 1.49
CA HIS A 158 -44.14 -8.22 0.76
C HIS A 158 -44.68 -6.99 1.53
N ALA A 159 -44.89 -7.06 2.84
CA ALA A 159 -45.33 -5.92 3.65
C ALA A 159 -44.30 -4.77 3.67
N MET A 160 -43.01 -5.09 3.52
CA MET A 160 -41.92 -4.11 3.38
C MET A 160 -41.84 -3.45 2.00
N GLY A 161 -42.76 -3.78 1.08
CA GLY A 161 -42.82 -3.19 -0.24
C GLY A 161 -41.95 -3.88 -1.31
N HIS A 162 -41.32 -5.02 -1.01
CA HIS A 162 -40.58 -5.78 -2.01
C HIS A 162 -41.55 -6.45 -3.00
N ARG A 163 -41.29 -6.31 -4.30
CA ARG A 163 -42.18 -6.73 -5.39
C ARG A 163 -41.40 -7.42 -6.51
N SER A 164 -40.57 -8.40 -6.15
CA SER A 164 -39.87 -9.25 -7.11
C SER A 164 -40.80 -10.34 -7.66
N PRO A 165 -40.71 -10.70 -8.96
CA PRO A 165 -41.47 -11.84 -9.48
C PRO A 165 -41.13 -13.15 -8.74
N TYR A 166 -39.89 -13.30 -8.27
CA TYR A 166 -39.42 -14.47 -7.50
C TYR A 166 -39.98 -14.53 -6.07
N LEU A 167 -40.23 -13.38 -5.44
CA LEU A 167 -40.96 -13.33 -4.16
C LEU A 167 -42.37 -13.90 -4.34
N PHE A 168 -43.06 -13.49 -5.40
CA PHE A 168 -44.42 -13.94 -5.67
C PHE A 168 -44.49 -15.41 -6.08
N GLU A 169 -43.52 -15.92 -6.84
CA GLU A 169 -43.39 -17.35 -7.11
C GLU A 169 -43.15 -18.16 -5.82
N ALA A 170 -42.26 -17.69 -4.94
CA ALA A 170 -42.01 -18.32 -3.65
C ALA A 170 -43.27 -18.34 -2.77
N LEU A 171 -44.00 -17.22 -2.67
CA LEU A 171 -45.28 -17.15 -1.98
C LEU A 171 -46.29 -18.14 -2.57
N ALA A 172 -46.39 -18.21 -3.89
CA ALA A 172 -47.31 -19.12 -4.56
C ALA A 172 -47.02 -20.58 -4.21
N THR A 173 -45.75 -20.95 -4.23
CA THR A 173 -45.27 -22.30 -3.89
C THR A 173 -45.56 -22.64 -2.42
N VAL A 174 -45.31 -21.71 -1.50
CA VAL A 174 -45.60 -21.87 -0.07
C VAL A 174 -47.11 -22.01 0.19
N HIS A 175 -47.94 -21.16 -0.42
CA HIS A 175 -49.40 -21.24 -0.29
C HIS A 175 -49.92 -22.58 -0.84
N GLN A 176 -49.43 -23.05 -1.98
CA GLN A 176 -49.79 -24.35 -2.54
C GLN A 176 -49.45 -25.49 -1.58
N LYS A 177 -48.24 -25.47 -0.99
CA LYS A 177 -47.78 -26.50 -0.04
C LYS A 177 -48.65 -26.54 1.23
N LEU A 178 -49.17 -25.39 1.65
CA LEU A 178 -50.10 -25.26 2.79
C LEU A 178 -51.57 -25.53 2.43
N GLY A 179 -51.88 -25.83 1.17
CA GLY A 179 -53.25 -26.07 0.70
C GLY A 179 -54.07 -24.80 0.45
N ASP A 180 -53.47 -23.61 0.55
CA ASP A 180 -54.10 -22.32 0.25
C ASP A 180 -54.09 -22.04 -1.25
N ARG A 181 -55.03 -22.67 -1.97
CA ARG A 181 -55.13 -22.56 -3.43
C ARG A 181 -55.37 -21.12 -3.90
N THR A 182 -56.18 -20.36 -3.16
CA THR A 182 -56.52 -18.98 -3.54
C THR A 182 -55.31 -18.07 -3.40
N GLY A 183 -54.59 -18.15 -2.29
CA GLY A 183 -53.34 -17.40 -2.09
C GLY A 183 -52.29 -17.79 -3.13
N ALA A 184 -52.18 -19.08 -3.46
CA ALA A 184 -51.22 -19.57 -4.45
C ALA A 184 -51.51 -19.01 -5.86
N GLN A 185 -52.79 -19.04 -6.28
CA GLN A 185 -53.22 -18.49 -7.57
C GLN A 185 -53.02 -16.98 -7.64
N GLN A 186 -53.34 -16.24 -6.58
CA GLN A 186 -53.16 -14.79 -6.55
C GLN A 186 -51.67 -14.40 -6.69
N ALA A 187 -50.80 -15.05 -5.92
CA ALA A 187 -49.37 -14.76 -5.94
C ALA A 187 -48.75 -15.09 -7.31
N ILE A 188 -49.04 -16.24 -7.91
CA ILE A 188 -48.43 -16.58 -9.21
C ILE A 188 -48.94 -15.70 -10.36
N GLN A 189 -50.18 -15.21 -10.28
CA GLN A 189 -50.67 -14.21 -11.23
C GLN A 189 -49.92 -12.88 -11.09
N GLN A 190 -49.57 -12.46 -9.88
CA GLN A 190 -48.73 -11.28 -9.66
C GLN A 190 -47.31 -11.49 -10.21
N ALA A 191 -46.73 -12.68 -10.01
CA ALA A 191 -45.43 -13.03 -10.60
C ALA A 191 -45.48 -12.90 -12.13
N LYS A 192 -46.50 -13.47 -12.78
CA LYS A 192 -46.70 -13.40 -14.23
C LYS A 192 -46.96 -11.97 -14.75
N GLN A 193 -47.63 -11.12 -13.98
CA GLN A 193 -47.82 -9.72 -14.35
C GLN A 193 -46.50 -8.94 -14.39
N ILE A 194 -45.56 -9.27 -13.48
CA ILE A 194 -44.27 -8.59 -13.38
C ILE A 194 -43.25 -9.14 -14.38
N ALA A 195 -43.27 -10.45 -14.62
CA ALA A 195 -42.38 -11.14 -15.54
C ALA A 195 -43.18 -12.06 -16.50
N PRO A 196 -43.89 -11.50 -17.49
CA PRO A 196 -44.79 -12.26 -18.36
C PRO A 196 -44.08 -13.27 -19.26
N ASP A 197 -42.80 -13.04 -19.56
CA ASP A 197 -41.99 -13.86 -20.47
C ASP A 197 -41.08 -14.86 -19.73
N ASP A 198 -41.14 -14.91 -18.39
CA ASP A 198 -40.32 -15.84 -17.60
C ASP A 198 -40.93 -17.25 -17.64
N ARG A 199 -40.22 -18.18 -18.28
CA ARG A 199 -40.68 -19.57 -18.48
C ARG A 199 -40.77 -20.36 -17.18
N LEU A 200 -39.97 -20.04 -16.16
CA LEU A 200 -40.08 -20.71 -14.86
C LEU A 200 -41.40 -20.31 -14.20
N ILE A 201 -41.73 -19.02 -14.23
CA ILE A 201 -42.99 -18.49 -13.70
C ILE A 201 -44.19 -19.02 -14.49
N GLU A 202 -44.12 -19.08 -15.81
CA GLU A 202 -45.16 -19.70 -16.64
C GLU A 202 -45.35 -21.18 -16.27
N THR A 203 -44.24 -21.90 -16.07
CA THR A 203 -44.27 -23.31 -15.69
C THR A 203 -44.91 -23.50 -14.32
N SER A 204 -44.47 -22.73 -13.33
CA SER A 204 -45.03 -22.70 -11.97
C SER A 204 -46.52 -22.35 -12.00
N ALA A 205 -46.93 -21.35 -12.78
CA ALA A 205 -48.32 -20.96 -12.98
C ALA A 205 -49.17 -22.10 -13.55
N SER A 206 -48.66 -22.82 -14.56
CA SER A 206 -49.39 -23.96 -15.09
C SER A 206 -49.53 -25.09 -14.08
N PHE A 207 -48.46 -25.47 -13.38
CA PHE A 207 -48.53 -26.52 -12.36
C PHE A 207 -49.51 -26.16 -11.25
N LEU A 208 -49.53 -24.89 -10.83
CA LEU A 208 -50.42 -24.39 -9.80
C LEU A 208 -51.89 -24.38 -10.23
N THR A 209 -52.16 -24.07 -11.50
CA THR A 209 -53.53 -23.91 -12.01
C THR A 209 -54.12 -25.20 -12.58
N THR A 210 -53.32 -26.00 -13.27
CA THR A 210 -53.75 -27.20 -14.00
C THR A 210 -53.22 -28.51 -13.40
N GLY A 211 -52.22 -28.45 -12.51
CA GLY A 211 -51.51 -29.64 -12.04
C GLY A 211 -50.55 -30.24 -13.07
N GLN A 212 -50.38 -29.60 -14.22
CA GLN A 212 -49.55 -30.05 -15.33
C GLN A 212 -48.61 -28.91 -15.78
N PRO A 213 -47.46 -29.22 -16.39
CA PRO A 213 -46.67 -28.20 -17.08
C PRO A 213 -47.54 -27.50 -18.13
N PRO A 214 -47.20 -26.26 -18.54
CA PRO A 214 -47.98 -25.52 -19.53
C PRO A 214 -48.19 -26.43 -20.73
N PRO A 215 -49.45 -26.56 -21.22
CA PRO A 215 -49.69 -27.33 -22.41
C PRO A 215 -48.72 -26.77 -23.46
N PRO A 216 -47.99 -27.64 -24.17
CA PRO A 216 -47.16 -27.16 -25.27
C PRO A 216 -48.05 -26.25 -26.13
N PRO A 217 -47.56 -25.07 -26.54
CA PRO A 217 -48.37 -24.07 -27.22
C PRO A 217 -49.27 -24.75 -28.24
N SER A 218 -50.58 -24.47 -28.14
CA SER A 218 -51.61 -25.14 -28.91
C SER A 218 -51.17 -25.25 -30.38
N PRO A 219 -51.24 -26.42 -31.02
CA PRO A 219 -50.86 -26.62 -32.41
C PRO A 219 -51.93 -26.01 -33.34
N THR A 220 -52.32 -24.76 -33.11
CA THR A 220 -53.22 -24.00 -33.99
C THR A 220 -52.50 -23.48 -35.24
N GLY A 221 -51.27 -23.93 -35.47
CA GLY A 221 -50.55 -23.88 -36.73
C GLY A 221 -49.58 -25.06 -36.82
N ASP A 222 -48.91 -25.19 -37.96
CA ASP A 222 -47.75 -26.05 -38.22
C ASP A 222 -46.54 -25.77 -37.29
N GLY A 223 -46.71 -25.00 -36.21
CA GLY A 223 -45.72 -24.69 -35.17
C GLY A 223 -44.56 -23.82 -35.64
N ILE A 224 -44.56 -23.42 -36.91
CA ILE A 224 -43.52 -22.64 -37.57
C ILE A 224 -43.57 -21.15 -37.17
N GLU A 225 -44.76 -20.62 -36.91
CA GLU A 225 -44.94 -19.25 -36.39
C GLU A 225 -44.35 -19.13 -34.98
N ASP A 226 -44.64 -20.10 -34.10
CA ASP A 226 -44.06 -20.13 -32.76
C ASP A 226 -42.53 -20.28 -32.81
N ALA A 227 -42.04 -21.10 -33.74
CA ALA A 227 -40.60 -21.28 -33.95
C ALA A 227 -39.92 -19.97 -34.39
N MET A 228 -40.56 -19.24 -35.30
CA MET A 228 -40.12 -17.91 -35.74
C MET A 228 -40.16 -16.91 -34.58
N HIS A 229 -41.23 -16.90 -33.79
CA HIS A 229 -41.37 -16.00 -32.66
C HIS A 229 -40.28 -16.24 -31.58
N GLU A 230 -40.02 -17.50 -31.22
CA GLU A 230 -38.92 -17.87 -30.32
C GLU A 230 -37.54 -17.43 -30.88
N LEU A 231 -37.33 -17.52 -32.19
CA LEU A 231 -36.12 -17.03 -32.85
C LEU A 231 -36.02 -15.50 -32.78
N GLU A 232 -37.11 -14.77 -33.02
CA GLU A 232 -37.18 -13.31 -32.87
C GLU A 232 -36.89 -12.85 -31.44
N GLN A 233 -37.43 -13.56 -30.43
CA GLN A 233 -37.14 -13.29 -29.02
C GLN A 233 -35.65 -13.49 -28.70
N HIS A 234 -35.04 -14.59 -29.17
CA HIS A 234 -33.61 -14.84 -28.96
C HIS A 234 -32.76 -13.74 -29.62
N THR A 235 -33.09 -13.36 -30.85
CA THR A 235 -32.45 -12.24 -31.55
C THR A 235 -32.56 -10.93 -30.78
N GLY A 236 -33.75 -10.58 -30.28
CA GLY A 236 -33.95 -9.37 -29.49
C GLY A 236 -33.11 -9.37 -28.21
N ARG A 237 -33.04 -10.50 -27.50
CA ARG A 237 -32.17 -10.67 -26.33
C ARG A 237 -30.69 -10.51 -26.70
N ALA A 238 -30.22 -11.23 -27.71
CA ALA A 238 -28.82 -11.23 -28.13
C ALA A 238 -28.36 -9.82 -28.53
N LEU A 239 -29.13 -9.13 -29.37
CA LEU A 239 -28.83 -7.75 -29.79
C LEU A 239 -28.81 -6.78 -28.61
N THR A 240 -29.73 -6.93 -27.66
CA THR A 240 -29.76 -6.09 -26.45
C THR A 240 -28.49 -6.28 -25.62
N VAL A 241 -28.07 -7.52 -25.37
CA VAL A 241 -26.84 -7.82 -24.61
C VAL A 241 -25.61 -7.25 -25.31
N MET A 242 -25.46 -7.51 -26.62
CA MET A 242 -24.32 -7.00 -27.39
C MET A 242 -24.30 -5.47 -27.44
N LYS A 243 -25.47 -4.83 -27.57
CA LYS A 243 -25.59 -3.35 -27.55
C LYS A 243 -25.12 -2.77 -26.22
N VAL A 244 -25.58 -3.31 -25.09
CA VAL A 244 -25.16 -2.85 -23.76
C VAL A 244 -23.66 -3.01 -23.56
N GLN A 245 -23.08 -4.11 -24.03
CA GLN A 245 -21.63 -4.32 -24.00
C GLN A 245 -20.89 -3.30 -24.87
N ALA A 246 -21.34 -3.07 -26.11
CA ALA A 246 -20.75 -2.11 -27.03
C ALA A 246 -20.82 -0.67 -26.48
N GLU A 247 -21.98 -0.23 -25.97
CA GLU A 247 -22.15 1.10 -25.36
C GLU A 247 -21.29 1.26 -24.09
N THR A 248 -21.07 0.19 -23.33
CA THR A 248 -20.17 0.22 -22.18
C THR A 248 -18.72 0.35 -22.62
N LEU A 249 -18.33 -0.33 -23.70
CA LEU A 249 -16.99 -0.24 -24.28
C LEU A 249 -16.73 1.12 -24.92
N GLU A 250 -17.67 1.65 -25.69
CA GLU A 250 -17.56 2.98 -26.30
C GLU A 250 -17.40 4.08 -25.24
N ARG A 251 -18.17 4.00 -24.14
CA ARG A 251 -18.01 4.91 -22.99
C ARG A 251 -16.67 4.76 -22.29
N SER A 252 -16.13 3.55 -22.25
CA SER A 252 -14.84 3.27 -21.60
C SER A 252 -13.64 3.64 -22.48
N LEU A 253 -13.78 3.46 -23.80
CA LEU A 253 -12.76 3.63 -24.82
C LEU A 253 -13.30 4.47 -26.00
N PRO A 254 -13.39 5.81 -25.85
CA PRO A 254 -13.92 6.67 -26.90
C PRO A 254 -13.12 6.53 -28.21
N GLY A 255 -13.84 6.26 -29.31
CA GLY A 255 -13.25 6.02 -30.63
C GLY A 255 -12.69 4.61 -30.84
N GLY A 256 -13.07 3.63 -30.01
CA GLY A 256 -12.90 2.21 -30.32
C GLY A 256 -13.78 1.77 -31.48
N GLN A 257 -13.47 0.61 -32.08
CA GLN A 257 -14.27 0.02 -33.17
C GLN A 257 -15.47 -0.80 -32.65
N ASP A 258 -15.75 -0.81 -31.35
CA ASP A 258 -16.81 -1.63 -30.74
C ASP A 258 -18.21 -1.31 -31.29
N ALA A 259 -18.48 -0.03 -31.57
CA ALA A 259 -19.71 0.38 -32.23
C ALA A 259 -19.81 -0.17 -33.67
N ASP A 260 -18.67 -0.24 -34.38
CA ASP A 260 -18.59 -0.82 -35.73
C ASP A 260 -18.79 -2.34 -35.67
N TYR A 261 -18.16 -3.03 -34.71
CA TYR A 261 -18.36 -4.47 -34.47
C TYR A 261 -19.82 -4.78 -34.14
N TYR A 262 -20.46 -3.98 -33.28
CA TYR A 262 -21.89 -4.12 -33.01
C TYR A 262 -22.73 -3.90 -34.27
N ALA A 263 -22.43 -2.87 -35.07
CA ALA A 263 -23.14 -2.62 -36.32
C ALA A 263 -22.99 -3.78 -37.33
N ILE A 264 -21.81 -4.40 -37.41
CA ILE A 264 -21.55 -5.59 -38.23
C ILE A 264 -22.37 -6.78 -37.73
N ALA A 265 -22.32 -7.07 -36.42
CA ALA A 265 -23.08 -8.16 -35.79
C ALA A 265 -24.59 -7.96 -35.97
N GLN A 266 -25.08 -6.74 -35.73
CA GLN A 266 -26.47 -6.36 -35.93
C GLN A 266 -26.90 -6.59 -37.39
N THR A 267 -26.12 -6.10 -38.36
CA THR A 267 -26.41 -6.28 -39.79
C THR A 267 -26.44 -7.76 -40.17
N SER A 268 -25.51 -8.56 -39.66
CA SER A 268 -25.46 -10.01 -39.90
C SER A 268 -26.70 -10.72 -39.35
N ILE A 269 -27.07 -10.44 -38.10
CA ILE A 269 -28.25 -11.02 -37.44
C ILE A 269 -29.54 -10.56 -38.12
N GLU A 270 -29.67 -9.28 -38.48
CA GLU A 270 -30.83 -8.77 -39.21
C GLU A 270 -30.99 -9.44 -40.58
N SER A 271 -29.87 -9.74 -41.26
CA SER A 271 -29.88 -10.50 -42.52
C SER A 271 -30.40 -11.94 -42.33
N LEU A 272 -29.94 -12.64 -41.28
CA LEU A 272 -30.47 -13.97 -40.91
C LEU A 272 -31.98 -13.89 -40.64
N MET A 273 -32.42 -12.92 -39.84
CA MET A 273 -33.85 -12.74 -39.53
C MET A 273 -34.69 -12.40 -40.77
N LYS A 274 -34.15 -11.63 -41.72
CA LYS A 274 -34.82 -11.35 -42.98
C LYS A 274 -34.97 -12.63 -43.80
N ALA A 275 -33.91 -13.43 -43.93
CA ALA A 275 -33.95 -14.72 -44.63
C ALA A 275 -34.97 -15.67 -43.97
N ALA A 276 -34.98 -15.77 -42.64
CA ALA A 276 -35.94 -16.58 -41.89
C ALA A 276 -37.39 -16.15 -42.15
N ARG A 277 -37.69 -14.85 -42.14
CA ARG A 277 -39.03 -14.31 -42.46
C ARG A 277 -39.43 -14.59 -43.91
N ASP A 278 -38.50 -14.47 -44.85
CA ASP A 278 -38.77 -14.74 -46.27
C ASP A 278 -39.08 -16.23 -46.49
N GLN A 279 -38.34 -17.12 -45.83
CA GLN A 279 -38.61 -18.57 -45.83
C GLN A 279 -39.99 -18.90 -45.22
N LEU A 280 -40.35 -18.25 -44.11
CA LEU A 280 -41.69 -18.39 -43.51
C LEU A 280 -42.79 -17.96 -44.49
N ARG A 281 -42.61 -16.83 -45.20
CA ARG A 281 -43.56 -16.41 -46.24
C ARG A 281 -43.68 -17.43 -47.36
N MET A 282 -42.57 -18.03 -47.80
CA MET A 282 -42.60 -19.09 -48.82
C MET A 282 -43.46 -20.29 -48.38
N VAL A 283 -43.31 -20.74 -47.12
CA VAL A 283 -44.12 -21.82 -46.54
C VAL A 283 -45.60 -21.45 -46.52
N ARG A 284 -45.95 -20.20 -46.16
CA ARG A 284 -47.34 -19.72 -46.13
C ARG A 284 -48.00 -19.73 -47.52
N THR A 285 -47.22 -19.47 -48.57
CA THR A 285 -47.71 -19.47 -49.96
C THR A 285 -47.61 -20.83 -50.66
N ALA A 286 -47.02 -21.84 -50.02
CA ALA A 286 -46.81 -23.14 -50.61
C ALA A 286 -48.12 -23.91 -50.80
N GLU A 287 -48.18 -24.71 -51.87
CA GLU A 287 -49.28 -25.66 -52.07
C GLU A 287 -49.36 -26.66 -50.90
N ALA A 288 -50.58 -27.12 -50.58
CA ALA A 288 -50.83 -28.01 -49.45
C ALA A 288 -50.01 -29.32 -49.50
N SER A 289 -49.69 -29.81 -50.70
CA SER A 289 -48.89 -31.01 -50.93
C SER A 289 -47.39 -30.80 -50.63
N ALA A 290 -46.84 -29.61 -50.89
CA ALA A 290 -45.43 -29.28 -50.69
C ALA A 290 -45.14 -28.71 -49.29
N ARG A 291 -46.14 -28.10 -48.65
CA ARG A 291 -46.01 -27.40 -47.38
C ARG A 291 -45.34 -28.22 -46.26
N PRO A 292 -45.66 -29.50 -46.01
CA PRO A 292 -45.01 -30.30 -44.95
C PRO A 292 -43.49 -30.44 -45.10
N MET A 293 -43.03 -30.62 -46.34
CA MET A 293 -41.60 -30.72 -46.65
C MET A 293 -40.92 -29.36 -46.46
N MET A 294 -41.55 -28.27 -46.90
CA MET A 294 -41.04 -26.92 -46.70
C MET A 294 -40.97 -26.54 -45.22
N ILE A 295 -41.98 -26.87 -44.40
CA ILE A 295 -41.95 -26.65 -42.95
C ILE A 295 -40.71 -27.31 -42.34
N THR A 296 -40.45 -28.57 -42.68
CA THR A 296 -39.29 -29.31 -42.15
C THR A 296 -37.96 -28.64 -42.55
N GLY A 297 -37.85 -28.20 -43.80
CA GLY A 297 -36.67 -27.45 -44.28
C GLY A 297 -36.48 -26.12 -43.55
N VAL A 298 -37.54 -25.32 -43.40
CA VAL A 298 -37.46 -24.02 -42.74
C VAL A 298 -37.20 -24.15 -41.24
N LEU A 299 -37.78 -25.13 -40.56
CA LEU A 299 -37.46 -25.41 -39.16
C LEU A 299 -35.98 -25.79 -38.99
N MET A 300 -35.37 -26.49 -39.96
CA MET A 300 -33.93 -26.78 -39.92
C MET A 300 -33.11 -25.50 -40.06
N THR A 301 -33.48 -24.59 -40.96
CA THR A 301 -32.85 -23.27 -41.06
C THR A 301 -32.97 -22.50 -39.76
N PHE A 302 -34.15 -22.45 -39.14
CA PHE A 302 -34.34 -21.71 -37.89
C PHE A 302 -33.46 -22.25 -36.75
N ILE A 303 -33.26 -23.57 -36.66
CA ILE A 303 -32.31 -24.16 -35.69
C ILE A 303 -30.89 -23.66 -35.96
N TYR A 304 -30.47 -23.64 -37.22
CA TYR A 304 -29.16 -23.18 -37.62
C TYR A 304 -28.97 -21.69 -37.32
N ASP A 305 -29.94 -20.85 -37.69
CA ASP A 305 -29.93 -19.41 -37.42
C ASP A 305 -29.86 -19.14 -35.91
N TYR A 306 -30.66 -19.86 -35.09
CA TYR A 306 -30.60 -19.75 -33.64
C TYR A 306 -29.19 -20.06 -33.11
N ALA A 307 -28.59 -21.15 -33.59
CA ALA A 307 -27.23 -21.54 -33.18
C ALA A 307 -26.17 -20.52 -33.64
N GLN A 308 -26.30 -19.92 -34.83
CA GLN A 308 -25.41 -18.87 -35.31
C GLN A 308 -25.55 -17.56 -34.53
N ILE A 309 -26.77 -17.18 -34.15
CA ILE A 309 -27.02 -16.01 -33.30
C ILE A 309 -26.41 -16.26 -31.91
N THR A 310 -26.60 -17.46 -31.34
CA THR A 310 -25.95 -17.84 -30.08
C THR A 310 -24.42 -17.78 -30.22
N ASP A 311 -23.84 -18.35 -31.27
CA ASP A 311 -22.40 -18.31 -31.51
C ASP A 311 -21.87 -16.87 -31.58
N THR A 312 -22.59 -15.99 -32.29
CA THR A 312 -22.26 -14.57 -32.42
C THR A 312 -22.33 -13.86 -31.07
N LEU A 313 -23.40 -14.09 -30.30
CA LEU A 313 -23.56 -13.53 -28.94
C LEU A 313 -22.41 -13.93 -28.02
N LEU A 314 -22.04 -15.21 -28.00
CA LEU A 314 -20.97 -15.73 -27.14
C LEU A 314 -19.58 -15.30 -27.61
N SER A 315 -19.41 -15.00 -28.91
CA SER A 315 -18.16 -14.49 -29.47
C SER A 315 -18.04 -12.97 -29.40
N PHE A 316 -19.09 -12.19 -29.14
CA PHE A 316 -19.02 -10.73 -29.11
C PHE A 316 -18.29 -10.19 -27.86
N PRO A 317 -17.52 -9.08 -27.95
CA PRO A 317 -17.19 -8.27 -29.14
C PRO A 317 -16.01 -8.79 -29.99
N ASP A 318 -15.06 -9.52 -29.40
CA ASP A 318 -13.87 -10.04 -30.11
C ASP A 318 -13.74 -11.55 -29.88
N SER A 319 -14.39 -12.32 -30.75
CA SER A 319 -14.35 -13.78 -30.93
C SER A 319 -14.45 -14.74 -29.73
N THR A 320 -14.49 -14.31 -28.47
CA THR A 320 -14.11 -15.20 -27.36
C THR A 320 -14.71 -14.94 -25.97
N PHE A 321 -15.81 -14.18 -25.87
CA PHE A 321 -16.55 -13.87 -24.63
C PHE A 321 -15.98 -12.67 -23.86
N SER A 322 -16.75 -11.58 -23.85
CA SER A 322 -16.45 -10.31 -23.18
C SER A 322 -15.13 -9.65 -23.61
N SER A 323 -15.19 -8.36 -23.94
CA SER A 323 -13.97 -7.58 -24.11
C SER A 323 -13.07 -7.81 -22.90
N PRO A 324 -11.75 -8.08 -23.08
CA PRO A 324 -10.84 -8.29 -21.96
C PRO A 324 -10.93 -7.17 -20.93
N LEU A 325 -11.28 -5.95 -21.35
CA LEU A 325 -11.57 -4.83 -20.46
C LEU A 325 -12.74 -5.11 -19.51
N LEU A 326 -13.88 -5.57 -20.03
CA LEU A 326 -15.07 -5.88 -19.20
C LEU A 326 -14.77 -7.02 -18.22
N PHE A 327 -14.15 -8.10 -18.73
CA PHE A 327 -13.78 -9.25 -17.89
C PHE A 327 -12.85 -8.84 -16.75
N TRP A 328 -11.76 -8.11 -17.06
CA TRP A 328 -10.80 -7.69 -16.04
C TRP A 328 -11.35 -6.60 -15.13
N ALA A 329 -12.27 -5.76 -15.60
CA ALA A 329 -12.98 -4.80 -14.76
C ALA A 329 -13.82 -5.55 -13.70
N ASP A 330 -14.56 -6.58 -14.10
CA ASP A 330 -15.34 -7.42 -13.17
C ASP A 330 -14.44 -8.19 -12.19
N VAL A 331 -13.35 -8.79 -12.68
CA VAL A 331 -12.36 -9.49 -11.83
C VAL A 331 -11.73 -8.53 -10.83
N LEU A 332 -11.40 -7.31 -11.25
CA LEU A 332 -10.84 -6.30 -10.37
C LEU A 332 -11.89 -5.57 -9.54
N GLY A 333 -13.19 -5.82 -9.72
CA GLY A 333 -14.27 -5.06 -9.07
C GLY A 333 -14.13 -3.55 -9.30
N LEU A 334 -13.88 -3.16 -10.55
CA LEU A 334 -13.78 -1.78 -11.04
C LEU A 334 -14.82 -1.58 -12.13
N ASP A 335 -15.23 -0.33 -12.38
CA ASP A 335 -15.97 -0.03 -13.60
C ASP A 335 -15.01 -0.04 -14.80
N ALA A 336 -15.50 -0.51 -15.95
CA ALA A 336 -14.72 -0.58 -17.19
C ALA A 336 -14.10 0.77 -17.59
N PRO A 337 -14.78 1.94 -17.47
CA PRO A 337 -14.15 3.24 -17.72
C PRO A 337 -12.96 3.55 -16.81
N SER A 338 -13.01 3.17 -15.52
CA SER A 338 -11.88 3.34 -14.61
C SER A 338 -10.68 2.48 -15.02
N LEU A 339 -10.90 1.20 -15.34
CA LEU A 339 -9.82 0.34 -15.80
C LEU A 339 -9.25 0.84 -17.14
N ALA A 340 -10.10 1.30 -18.05
CA ALA A 340 -9.70 1.83 -19.34
C ALA A 340 -8.82 3.08 -19.23
N ARG A 341 -9.09 3.98 -18.28
CA ARG A 341 -8.26 5.18 -18.02
C ARG A 341 -6.85 4.85 -17.53
N GLU A 342 -6.69 3.71 -16.87
CA GLU A 342 -5.41 3.25 -16.36
C GLU A 342 -4.62 2.43 -17.37
N SER A 343 -5.29 1.79 -18.33
CA SER A 343 -4.65 1.04 -19.40
C SER A 343 -4.18 1.97 -20.53
N HIS A 344 -2.94 1.80 -21.01
CA HIS A 344 -2.48 2.49 -22.21
C HIS A 344 -3.12 1.91 -23.48
N ARG A 345 -3.52 2.81 -24.39
CA ARG A 345 -4.14 2.50 -25.68
C ARG A 345 -3.09 2.39 -26.77
N GLU A 346 -3.00 1.24 -27.46
CA GLU A 346 -2.59 1.22 -28.86
C GLU A 346 -3.82 0.99 -29.77
N ALA A 347 -3.83 1.66 -30.91
CA ALA A 347 -5.03 2.20 -31.57
C ALA A 347 -6.05 1.20 -32.16
N THR A 348 -5.86 -0.12 -32.06
CA THR A 348 -6.76 -1.11 -32.74
C THR A 348 -7.00 -2.40 -31.96
N SER A 349 -6.34 -2.60 -30.83
CA SER A 349 -6.68 -3.68 -29.91
C SER A 349 -6.54 -3.13 -28.50
N TRP A 350 -7.50 -3.43 -27.62
CA TRP A 350 -7.26 -3.23 -26.20
C TRP A 350 -6.25 -4.30 -25.77
N SER A 351 -4.98 -3.98 -25.99
CA SER A 351 -3.85 -4.79 -25.59
C SER A 351 -3.42 -4.26 -24.23
N MET A 352 -3.53 -5.11 -23.22
CA MET A 352 -2.79 -4.98 -21.98
C MET A 352 -1.29 -5.33 -22.22
N HIS A 353 -0.72 -5.00 -23.38
CA HIS A 353 0.68 -5.27 -23.74
C HIS A 353 1.44 -3.96 -23.95
N GLY A 354 1.26 -3.02 -23.02
CA GLY A 354 2.14 -1.87 -22.90
C GLY A 354 3.52 -2.27 -22.36
N ILE A 355 4.48 -1.34 -22.42
CA ILE A 355 5.76 -1.48 -21.72
C ILE A 355 5.49 -1.26 -20.22
N GLY A 356 5.25 -2.34 -19.48
CA GLY A 356 4.99 -2.33 -18.04
C GLY A 356 3.91 -3.33 -17.61
N PRO A 357 3.59 -3.39 -16.31
CA PRO A 357 2.62 -4.33 -15.76
C PRO A 357 1.20 -3.82 -15.98
N ALA A 358 0.55 -4.30 -17.03
CA ALA A 358 -0.76 -3.87 -17.46
C ALA A 358 -1.87 -3.97 -16.40
N LEU A 359 -1.89 -4.98 -15.52
CA LEU A 359 -2.90 -5.04 -14.45
C LEU A 359 -2.69 -3.98 -13.37
N ALA A 360 -1.46 -3.48 -13.22
CA ALA A 360 -1.07 -2.50 -12.22
C ALA A 360 -0.53 -1.20 -12.86
N GLN A 361 -0.88 -0.94 -14.12
CA GLN A 361 -0.28 0.13 -14.92
C GLN A 361 -0.41 1.50 -14.25
N GLY A 362 -1.59 1.83 -13.70
CA GLY A 362 -1.77 3.10 -13.00
C GLY A 362 -0.81 3.29 -11.81
N ALA A 363 -0.49 2.22 -11.07
CA ALA A 363 0.49 2.28 -9.98
C ALA A 363 1.94 2.40 -10.50
N TYR A 364 2.24 1.75 -11.63
CA TYR A 364 3.53 1.84 -12.32
C TYR A 364 3.77 3.25 -12.90
N ASP A 365 2.77 3.84 -13.55
CA ASP A 365 2.84 5.18 -14.11
C ASP A 365 2.98 6.27 -13.02
N GLU A 366 2.27 6.11 -11.90
CA GLU A 366 2.42 6.99 -10.73
C GLU A 366 3.85 6.88 -10.17
N PHE A 367 4.36 5.66 -10.01
CA PHE A 367 5.72 5.41 -9.55
C PHE A 367 6.77 6.06 -10.44
N HIS A 368 6.73 5.83 -11.76
CA HIS A 368 7.70 6.38 -12.68
C HIS A 368 7.63 7.91 -12.74
N ARG A 369 6.44 8.48 -12.77
CA ARG A 369 6.25 9.94 -12.77
C ARG A 369 6.78 10.58 -11.50
N GLU A 370 6.50 10.01 -10.33
CA GLU A 370 7.00 10.52 -9.06
C GLU A 370 8.51 10.31 -8.93
N LYS A 371 9.03 9.15 -9.35
CA LYS A 371 10.46 8.85 -9.37
C LYS A 371 11.22 9.85 -10.25
N ASP A 372 10.73 10.10 -11.46
CA ASP A 372 11.36 11.04 -12.40
C ASP A 372 11.35 12.47 -11.85
N ALA A 373 10.25 12.90 -11.22
CA ALA A 373 10.16 14.21 -10.60
C ALA A 373 11.20 14.39 -9.47
N VAL A 374 11.29 13.41 -8.56
CA VAL A 374 12.29 13.40 -7.47
C VAL A 374 13.71 13.30 -8.04
N TYR A 375 13.92 12.53 -9.11
CA TYR A 375 15.22 12.39 -9.75
C TYR A 375 15.70 13.69 -10.41
N VAL A 376 14.81 14.47 -11.02
CA VAL A 376 15.13 15.81 -11.55
C VAL A 376 15.53 16.77 -10.44
N GLU A 377 14.81 16.77 -9.32
CA GLU A 377 15.16 17.57 -8.14
C GLU A 377 16.53 17.16 -7.56
N TYR A 378 16.76 15.85 -7.42
CA TYR A 378 18.02 15.27 -7.01
C TYR A 378 19.17 15.73 -7.91
N ASN A 379 19.07 15.54 -9.23
CA ASN A 379 20.13 15.93 -10.16
C ASN A 379 20.44 17.43 -10.08
N THR A 380 19.42 18.27 -9.91
CA THR A 380 19.59 19.71 -9.77
C THR A 380 20.39 20.06 -8.51
N ARG A 381 20.08 19.43 -7.36
CA ARG A 381 20.82 19.65 -6.11
C ARG A 381 22.20 19.04 -6.12
N PHE A 382 22.32 17.83 -6.64
CA PHE A 382 23.59 17.11 -6.77
C PHE A 382 24.59 17.91 -7.60
N HIS A 383 24.16 18.50 -8.73
CA HIS A 383 25.02 19.37 -9.54
C HIS A 383 25.34 20.73 -8.89
N ALA A 384 24.59 21.15 -7.87
CA ALA A 384 24.89 22.34 -7.08
C ALA A 384 25.89 22.07 -5.94
N CYS A 385 26.17 20.80 -5.61
CA CYS A 385 27.13 20.43 -4.58
C CYS A 385 28.56 20.82 -4.97
N ARG A 386 29.31 21.33 -3.99
CA ARG A 386 30.71 21.77 -4.16
C ARG A 386 31.72 20.78 -3.59
N ASP A 387 31.26 19.84 -2.77
CA ASP A 387 32.07 18.86 -2.06
C ASP A 387 31.38 17.48 -2.00
N ASP A 388 32.16 16.48 -1.61
CA ASP A 388 31.70 15.08 -1.50
C ASP A 388 30.66 14.92 -0.37
N GLU A 389 30.73 15.73 0.68
CA GLU A 389 29.80 15.71 1.81
C GLU A 389 28.37 16.07 1.39
N CYS A 390 28.22 17.16 0.62
CA CYS A 390 26.96 17.55 0.02
C CYS A 390 26.44 16.45 -0.92
N ALA A 391 27.31 15.89 -1.77
CA ALA A 391 26.93 14.84 -2.71
C ALA A 391 26.38 13.61 -1.98
N VAL A 392 27.05 13.15 -0.92
CA VAL A 392 26.60 12.03 -0.07
C VAL A 392 25.22 12.30 0.54
N ARG A 393 25.01 13.50 1.10
CA ARG A 393 23.73 13.90 1.71
C ARG A 393 22.59 13.92 0.68
N GLU A 394 22.82 14.49 -0.50
CA GLU A 394 21.80 14.58 -1.55
C GLU A 394 21.48 13.20 -2.15
N THR A 395 22.48 12.32 -2.35
CA THR A 395 22.22 10.94 -2.79
C THR A 395 21.46 10.13 -1.72
N ALA A 396 21.81 10.27 -0.44
CA ALA A 396 21.08 9.61 0.64
C ALA A 396 19.64 10.13 0.77
N ARG A 397 19.43 11.44 0.55
CA ARG A 397 18.09 12.03 0.48
C ARG A 397 17.26 11.46 -0.66
N TRP A 398 17.81 11.42 -1.88
CA TRP A 398 17.15 10.80 -3.03
C TRP A 398 16.75 9.36 -2.74
N CYS A 399 17.62 8.60 -2.09
CA CYS A 399 17.33 7.24 -1.64
C CYS A 399 16.22 7.15 -0.59
N GLY A 400 16.16 8.13 0.32
CA GLY A 400 15.07 8.31 1.28
C GLY A 400 13.71 8.58 0.63
N ASP A 401 13.69 9.24 -0.52
CA ASP A 401 12.47 9.49 -1.30
C ASP A 401 12.12 8.32 -2.23
N TRP A 402 13.10 7.72 -2.92
CA TRP A 402 12.88 6.65 -3.90
C TRP A 402 12.35 5.35 -3.27
N LYS A 403 12.85 4.95 -2.10
CA LYS A 403 12.43 3.71 -1.44
C LYS A 403 10.93 3.70 -1.09
N PRO A 404 10.35 4.73 -0.44
CA PRO A 404 8.91 4.81 -0.22
C PRO A 404 8.08 4.80 -1.50
N LEU A 405 8.55 5.42 -2.59
CA LEU A 405 7.87 5.35 -3.89
C LEU A 405 7.78 3.90 -4.39
N TYR A 406 8.89 3.17 -4.33
CA TYR A 406 8.94 1.76 -4.69
C TYR A 406 8.03 0.91 -3.79
N GLU A 407 8.06 1.10 -2.47
CA GLU A 407 7.22 0.34 -1.54
C GLU A 407 5.72 0.54 -1.85
N ARG A 408 5.29 1.78 -2.11
CA ARG A 408 3.91 2.07 -2.53
C ARG A 408 3.54 1.35 -3.83
N TRP A 409 4.42 1.37 -4.82
CA TRP A 409 4.20 0.68 -6.10
C TRP A 409 4.12 -0.84 -5.91
N ALA A 410 5.07 -1.42 -5.20
CA ALA A 410 5.10 -2.85 -4.91
C ALA A 410 3.84 -3.32 -4.18
N ASP A 411 3.42 -2.59 -3.15
CA ASP A 411 2.23 -2.92 -2.38
C ASP A 411 0.96 -2.82 -3.22
N ARG A 412 0.76 -1.73 -3.97
CA ARG A 412 -0.42 -1.57 -4.83
C ARG A 412 -0.46 -2.62 -5.94
N SER A 413 0.68 -2.91 -6.58
CA SER A 413 0.79 -3.94 -7.60
C SER A 413 0.45 -5.33 -7.06
N ARG A 414 0.99 -5.71 -5.90
CA ARG A 414 0.68 -6.99 -5.25
C ARG A 414 -0.77 -7.08 -4.78
N GLN A 415 -1.31 -6.01 -4.18
CA GLN A 415 -2.72 -5.94 -3.79
C GLN A 415 -3.63 -6.17 -5.00
N ARG A 416 -3.30 -5.59 -6.15
CA ARG A 416 -4.09 -5.73 -7.37
C ARG A 416 -4.06 -7.13 -7.94
N HIS A 417 -2.88 -7.74 -8.02
CA HIS A 417 -2.75 -9.14 -8.43
C HIS A 417 -3.45 -10.10 -7.45
N ASN A 418 -3.36 -9.85 -6.15
CA ASN A 418 -4.09 -10.66 -5.16
C ASN A 418 -5.61 -10.51 -5.29
N LYS A 419 -6.10 -9.30 -5.58
CA LYS A 419 -7.51 -9.04 -5.85
C LYS A 419 -7.97 -9.82 -7.08
N ALA A 420 -7.21 -9.74 -8.17
CA ALA A 420 -7.46 -10.49 -9.39
C ALA A 420 -7.47 -12.01 -9.13
N ALA A 421 -6.45 -12.56 -8.47
CA ALA A 421 -6.35 -13.99 -8.17
C ALA A 421 -7.55 -14.51 -7.36
N ARG A 422 -8.06 -13.74 -6.39
CA ARG A 422 -9.22 -14.16 -5.57
C ARG A 422 -10.54 -14.13 -6.34
N ALA A 423 -10.69 -13.23 -7.29
CA ALA A 423 -11.94 -13.02 -8.01
C ALA A 423 -12.01 -13.76 -9.34
N PHE A 424 -10.87 -14.09 -9.95
CA PHE A 424 -10.78 -14.67 -11.29
C PHE A 424 -11.65 -15.93 -11.41
N ASP A 425 -11.46 -16.92 -10.53
CA ASP A 425 -12.20 -18.19 -10.60
C ASP A 425 -13.71 -17.99 -10.53
N ARG A 426 -14.17 -17.07 -9.68
CA ARG A 426 -15.60 -16.74 -9.55
C ARG A 426 -16.16 -16.13 -10.84
N ILE A 427 -15.49 -15.13 -11.40
CA ILE A 427 -15.94 -14.46 -12.62
C ILE A 427 -15.84 -15.40 -13.83
N ALA A 428 -14.76 -16.18 -13.93
CA ALA A 428 -14.57 -17.20 -14.96
C ALA A 428 -15.67 -18.27 -14.90
N THR A 429 -16.03 -18.73 -13.68
CA THR A 429 -17.12 -19.68 -13.48
C THR A 429 -18.48 -19.09 -13.89
N GLN A 430 -18.75 -17.82 -13.55
CA GLN A 430 -19.97 -17.14 -13.99
C GLN A 430 -20.05 -17.02 -15.52
N ALA A 431 -18.96 -16.67 -16.17
CA ALA A 431 -18.88 -16.61 -17.63
C ALA A 431 -19.13 -18.00 -18.26
N LEU A 432 -18.54 -19.06 -17.70
CA LEU A 432 -18.75 -20.43 -18.16
C LEU A 432 -20.21 -20.86 -18.02
N PHE A 433 -20.85 -20.60 -16.88
CA PHE A 433 -22.27 -20.92 -16.67
C PHE A 433 -23.19 -20.12 -17.59
N SER A 434 -22.89 -18.84 -17.82
CA SER A 434 -23.63 -18.03 -18.78
C SER A 434 -23.55 -18.63 -20.18
N ALA A 435 -22.37 -19.09 -20.60
CA ALA A 435 -22.18 -19.72 -21.90
C ALA A 435 -22.89 -21.08 -22.00
N GLU A 436 -22.77 -21.91 -20.97
CA GLU A 436 -23.47 -23.20 -20.90
C GLU A 436 -24.99 -23.01 -20.98
N ASN A 437 -25.54 -22.03 -20.26
CA ASN A 437 -26.97 -21.73 -20.30
C ASN A 437 -27.46 -21.34 -21.70
N GLU A 438 -26.75 -20.47 -22.41
CA GLU A 438 -27.14 -20.09 -23.77
C GLU A 438 -27.07 -21.30 -24.73
N LEU A 439 -26.05 -22.15 -24.61
CA LEU A 439 -25.94 -23.37 -25.41
C LEU A 439 -27.04 -24.39 -25.09
N LEU A 440 -27.44 -24.53 -23.82
CA LEU A 440 -28.57 -25.36 -23.41
C LEU A 440 -29.88 -24.83 -24.00
N LEU A 441 -30.09 -23.51 -24.02
CA LEU A 441 -31.25 -22.89 -24.68
C LEU A 441 -31.28 -23.19 -26.18
N THR A 442 -30.13 -23.12 -26.87
CA THR A 442 -30.00 -23.51 -28.29
C THR A 442 -30.38 -24.96 -28.51
N ARG A 443 -29.87 -25.88 -27.69
CA ARG A 443 -30.20 -27.32 -27.76
C ARG A 443 -31.69 -27.55 -27.54
N ASP A 444 -32.27 -26.92 -26.52
CA ASP A 444 -33.67 -27.09 -26.18
C ASP A 444 -34.58 -26.53 -27.28
N TYR A 445 -34.21 -25.39 -27.88
CA TYR A 445 -34.87 -24.87 -29.07
C TYR A 445 -34.83 -25.89 -30.21
N ALA A 446 -33.67 -26.45 -30.52
CA ALA A 446 -33.51 -27.45 -31.57
C ALA A 446 -34.35 -28.70 -31.33
N VAL A 447 -34.36 -29.23 -30.10
CA VAL A 447 -35.19 -30.39 -29.73
C VAL A 447 -36.68 -30.08 -29.92
N ARG A 448 -37.14 -28.89 -29.54
CA ARG A 448 -38.54 -28.46 -29.76
C ARG A 448 -38.87 -28.40 -31.25
N GLN A 449 -38.02 -27.80 -32.07
CA GLN A 449 -38.30 -27.66 -33.51
C GLN A 449 -38.23 -29.01 -34.25
N VAL A 450 -37.27 -29.87 -33.92
CA VAL A 450 -37.18 -31.24 -34.47
C VAL A 450 -38.44 -32.06 -34.19
N LYS A 451 -39.07 -31.91 -33.01
CA LYS A 451 -40.33 -32.59 -32.69
C LYS A 451 -41.51 -32.15 -33.57
N LYS A 452 -41.44 -30.94 -34.14
CA LYS A 452 -42.46 -30.39 -35.06
C LYS A 452 -42.23 -30.81 -36.52
N MET A 453 -41.02 -31.28 -36.85
CA MET A 453 -40.68 -31.71 -38.22
C MET A 453 -41.44 -32.97 -38.64
N GLN A 454 -41.84 -33.03 -39.90
CA GLN A 454 -42.51 -34.19 -40.49
C GLN A 454 -41.54 -34.93 -41.41
N PHE A 455 -41.21 -36.17 -41.06
CA PHE A 455 -40.28 -36.98 -41.82
C PHE A 455 -41.03 -37.88 -42.81
N GLN A 456 -40.90 -37.59 -44.10
CA GLN A 456 -41.41 -38.49 -45.14
C GLN A 456 -40.66 -39.82 -45.09
N LYS A 457 -41.41 -40.93 -45.05
CA LYS A 457 -40.85 -42.28 -45.17
C LYS A 457 -40.55 -42.57 -46.63
N THR A 458 -39.31 -42.34 -47.05
CA THR A 458 -38.84 -42.74 -48.37
C THR A 458 -38.26 -44.15 -48.27
N PRO A 459 -38.74 -45.14 -49.06
CA PRO A 459 -38.21 -46.51 -49.01
C PRO A 459 -36.70 -46.53 -49.24
N GLY A 460 -35.94 -47.11 -48.30
CA GLY A 460 -34.48 -47.21 -48.38
C GLY A 460 -33.70 -45.95 -47.97
N PHE A 461 -34.35 -44.88 -47.51
CA PHE A 461 -33.68 -43.65 -47.09
C PHE A 461 -34.20 -43.14 -45.73
N ASP A 462 -33.32 -43.10 -44.73
CA ASP A 462 -33.64 -42.59 -43.39
C ASP A 462 -33.47 -41.07 -43.32
N THR A 463 -34.46 -40.34 -43.85
CA THR A 463 -34.51 -38.87 -43.82
C THR A 463 -34.40 -38.32 -42.40
N LYS A 464 -35.01 -39.02 -41.43
CA LYS A 464 -34.99 -38.62 -40.02
C LYS A 464 -33.58 -38.74 -39.44
N GLY A 465 -32.93 -39.87 -39.66
CA GLY A 465 -31.54 -40.09 -39.23
C GLY A 465 -30.59 -39.05 -39.81
N LEU A 466 -30.73 -38.72 -41.10
CA LEU A 466 -29.92 -37.69 -41.75
C LEU A 466 -30.15 -36.31 -41.13
N ILE A 467 -31.41 -35.87 -40.97
CA ILE A 467 -31.74 -34.55 -40.39
C ILE A 467 -31.24 -34.44 -38.95
N LEU A 468 -31.46 -35.48 -38.12
CA LEU A 468 -30.98 -35.50 -36.75
C LEU A 468 -29.46 -35.44 -36.68
N LYS A 469 -28.77 -36.14 -37.59
CA LYS A 469 -27.31 -36.07 -37.70
C LYS A 469 -26.86 -34.65 -38.04
N THR A 470 -27.46 -34.00 -39.05
CA THR A 470 -27.12 -32.63 -39.44
C THR A 470 -27.37 -31.63 -38.32
N VAL A 471 -28.54 -31.69 -37.66
CA VAL A 471 -28.84 -30.82 -36.51
C VAL A 471 -27.83 -31.02 -35.38
N ASN A 472 -27.52 -32.28 -35.04
CA ASN A 472 -26.54 -32.58 -34.01
C ASN A 472 -25.13 -32.08 -34.39
N GLU A 473 -24.72 -32.21 -35.65
CA GLU A 473 -23.42 -31.70 -36.13
C GLU A 473 -23.35 -30.18 -36.02
N SER A 474 -24.41 -29.46 -36.43
CA SER A 474 -24.47 -27.99 -36.30
C SER A 474 -24.40 -27.53 -34.85
N LEU A 475 -25.20 -28.13 -33.96
CA LEU A 475 -25.16 -27.82 -32.53
C LEU A 475 -23.81 -28.16 -31.93
N ARG A 476 -23.29 -29.36 -32.22
CA ARG A 476 -22.01 -29.84 -31.72
C ARG A 476 -20.88 -28.89 -32.11
N SER A 477 -20.89 -28.31 -33.30
CA SER A 477 -19.88 -27.34 -33.71
C SER A 477 -19.84 -26.11 -32.79
N VAL A 478 -21.01 -25.59 -32.38
CA VAL A 478 -21.09 -24.42 -31.48
C VAL A 478 -20.69 -24.81 -30.05
N PHE A 479 -21.17 -25.96 -29.56
CA PHE A 479 -20.77 -26.49 -28.25
C PHE A 479 -19.26 -26.76 -28.19
N GLU A 480 -18.68 -27.39 -29.21
CA GLU A 480 -17.26 -27.69 -29.26
C GLU A 480 -16.42 -26.41 -29.37
N LYS A 481 -16.87 -25.41 -30.13
CA LYS A 481 -16.18 -24.12 -30.17
C LYS A 481 -16.10 -23.49 -28.77
N HIS A 482 -17.21 -23.39 -28.04
CA HIS A 482 -17.26 -22.64 -26.78
C HIS A 482 -16.85 -23.42 -25.52
N LEU A 483 -17.18 -24.71 -25.43
CA LEU A 483 -16.97 -25.52 -24.22
C LEU A 483 -15.88 -26.59 -24.37
N SER A 484 -15.41 -26.90 -25.59
CA SER A 484 -14.36 -27.92 -25.74
C SER A 484 -13.03 -27.39 -25.26
N GLN A 485 -12.33 -28.23 -24.49
CA GLN A 485 -10.93 -28.02 -24.15
C GLN A 485 -9.99 -28.06 -25.37
N LYS A 486 -10.44 -28.64 -26.49
CA LYS A 486 -9.66 -28.85 -27.72
C LYS A 486 -9.75 -27.71 -28.73
N SER A 487 -10.66 -26.75 -28.54
CA SER A 487 -10.67 -25.56 -29.39
C SER A 487 -9.43 -24.74 -29.05
N GLU A 488 -8.55 -24.50 -30.02
CA GLU A 488 -7.26 -23.84 -29.76
C GLU A 488 -7.34 -22.31 -29.87
N HIS A 489 -8.35 -21.76 -30.56
CA HIS A 489 -8.30 -20.36 -31.01
C HIS A 489 -9.58 -19.54 -30.76
N SER A 490 -10.71 -20.17 -30.41
CA SER A 490 -11.94 -19.39 -30.16
C SER A 490 -12.94 -20.10 -29.24
N GLY A 491 -13.72 -19.32 -28.50
CA GLY A 491 -14.74 -19.78 -27.56
C GLY A 491 -14.43 -19.53 -26.07
N THR A 492 -15.44 -19.70 -25.22
CA THR A 492 -15.39 -19.35 -23.79
C THR A 492 -14.28 -20.06 -23.01
N VAL A 493 -14.16 -21.40 -23.11
CA VAL A 493 -13.14 -22.16 -22.36
C VAL A 493 -11.72 -21.83 -22.82
N PRO A 494 -11.39 -21.81 -24.13
CA PRO A 494 -10.08 -21.38 -24.61
C PRO A 494 -9.72 -19.96 -24.17
N TYR A 495 -10.68 -19.02 -24.24
CA TYR A 495 -10.49 -17.65 -23.77
C TYR A 495 -10.13 -17.58 -22.29
N LEU A 496 -10.91 -18.22 -21.42
CA LEU A 496 -10.64 -18.20 -19.98
C LEU A 496 -9.28 -18.82 -19.65
N ARG A 497 -8.86 -19.86 -20.39
CA ARG A 497 -7.53 -20.45 -20.26
C ARG A 497 -6.43 -19.47 -20.69
N GLU A 498 -6.63 -18.80 -21.82
CA GLU A 498 -5.72 -17.77 -22.31
C GLU A 498 -5.60 -16.62 -21.31
N ARG A 499 -6.71 -16.15 -20.73
CA ARG A 499 -6.73 -15.10 -19.70
C ARG A 499 -6.04 -15.54 -18.41
N ALA A 500 -6.22 -16.79 -17.99
CA ALA A 500 -5.52 -17.35 -16.82
C ALA A 500 -4.01 -17.43 -17.06
N ARG A 501 -3.59 -17.92 -18.24
CA ARG A 501 -2.18 -17.95 -18.62
C ARG A 501 -1.56 -16.55 -18.69
N TRP A 502 -2.27 -15.62 -19.34
CA TRP A 502 -1.85 -14.23 -19.41
C TRP A 502 -1.68 -13.62 -18.01
N PHE A 503 -2.61 -13.90 -17.08
CA PHE A 503 -2.50 -13.43 -15.70
C PHE A 503 -1.25 -13.96 -14.97
N GLU A 504 -0.89 -15.23 -15.17
CA GLU A 504 0.32 -15.82 -14.60
C GLU A 504 1.59 -15.19 -15.19
N GLU A 505 1.62 -14.99 -16.52
CA GLU A 505 2.73 -14.33 -17.22
C GLU A 505 2.90 -12.89 -16.74
N GLU A 506 1.80 -12.14 -16.64
CA GLU A 506 1.73 -10.75 -16.18
C GLU A 506 2.19 -10.60 -14.72
N ARG A 507 1.71 -11.48 -13.83
CA ARG A 507 2.13 -11.50 -12.42
C ARG A 507 3.62 -11.79 -12.28
N SER A 508 4.13 -12.73 -13.08
CA SER A 508 5.55 -13.11 -13.07
C SER A 508 6.42 -11.97 -13.61
N SER A 509 5.98 -11.27 -14.66
CA SER A 509 6.62 -10.08 -15.19
C SER A 509 6.68 -8.96 -14.15
N THR A 510 5.55 -8.67 -13.49
CA THR A 510 5.48 -7.66 -12.43
C THR A 510 6.45 -7.98 -11.28
N GLU A 511 6.49 -9.22 -10.78
CA GLU A 511 7.41 -9.58 -9.69
C GLU A 511 8.88 -9.51 -10.12
N HIS A 512 9.17 -9.81 -11.40
CA HIS A 512 10.50 -9.62 -11.97
C HIS A 512 10.91 -8.14 -11.96
N GLU A 513 10.05 -7.24 -12.45
CA GLU A 513 10.30 -5.79 -12.43
C GLU A 513 10.48 -5.25 -11.00
N LEU A 514 9.60 -5.64 -10.07
CA LEU A 514 9.73 -5.28 -8.66
C LEU A 514 11.07 -5.74 -8.06
N THR A 515 11.55 -6.93 -8.45
CA THR A 515 12.84 -7.47 -8.00
C THR A 515 14.02 -6.69 -8.61
N VAL A 516 13.92 -6.33 -9.90
CA VAL A 516 14.96 -5.55 -10.60
C VAL A 516 15.08 -4.16 -9.99
N GLU A 517 13.96 -3.47 -9.74
CA GLU A 517 13.96 -2.14 -9.13
C GLU A 517 14.48 -2.20 -7.69
N GLN A 518 14.07 -3.20 -6.88
CA GLN A 518 14.60 -3.40 -5.53
C GLN A 518 16.12 -3.55 -5.52
N LYS A 519 16.66 -4.41 -6.40
CA LYS A 519 18.12 -4.59 -6.52
C LYS A 519 18.83 -3.31 -6.96
N THR A 520 18.17 -2.48 -7.76
CA THR A 520 18.73 -1.20 -8.20
C THR A 520 18.75 -0.19 -7.05
N ILE A 521 17.69 -0.14 -6.23
CA ILE A 521 17.65 0.64 -4.99
C ILE A 521 18.74 0.15 -4.03
N GLU A 522 18.84 -1.15 -3.76
CA GLU A 522 19.86 -1.70 -2.85
C GLU A 522 21.28 -1.34 -3.32
N ARG A 523 21.57 -1.51 -4.62
CA ARG A 523 22.88 -1.21 -5.20
C ARG A 523 23.26 0.26 -5.08
N ASN A 524 22.31 1.18 -5.28
CA ASN A 524 22.60 2.62 -5.30
C ASN A 524 22.50 3.24 -3.90
N CYS A 525 21.56 2.77 -3.08
CA CYS A 525 21.21 3.40 -1.81
C CYS A 525 21.93 2.83 -0.60
N GLN A 526 22.33 1.54 -0.59
CA GLN A 526 23.12 1.02 0.52
C GLN A 526 24.46 1.76 0.67
N PRO A 527 25.25 2.00 -0.39
CA PRO A 527 26.50 2.74 -0.26
C PRO A 527 26.27 4.19 0.17
N ALA A 528 25.24 4.86 -0.37
CA ALA A 528 24.92 6.25 -0.04
C ALA A 528 24.52 6.41 1.43
N MET A 529 23.69 5.50 1.95
CA MET A 529 23.29 5.50 3.37
C MET A 529 24.46 5.16 4.29
N ALA A 530 25.34 4.24 3.91
CA ALA A 530 26.55 3.93 4.67
C ALA A 530 27.50 5.15 4.72
N ALA A 531 27.73 5.81 3.58
CA ALA A 531 28.53 7.03 3.51
C ALA A 531 27.92 8.17 4.34
N LEU A 532 26.59 8.32 4.33
CA LEU A 532 25.90 9.31 5.18
C LEU A 532 26.10 9.00 6.67
N LEU A 533 25.97 7.74 7.07
CA LEU A 533 26.22 7.32 8.46
C LEU A 533 27.66 7.59 8.87
N GLU A 534 28.64 7.28 8.03
CA GLU A 534 30.05 7.60 8.29
C GLU A 534 30.28 9.10 8.44
N LEU A 535 29.65 9.91 7.58
CA LEU A 535 29.72 11.37 7.63
C LEU A 535 29.12 11.93 8.92
N LEU A 536 27.93 11.44 9.32
CA LEU A 536 27.29 11.84 10.59
C LEU A 536 28.16 11.45 11.80
N ILE A 537 28.79 10.27 11.78
CA ILE A 537 29.73 9.84 12.82
C ILE A 537 30.96 10.77 12.86
N GLN A 538 31.49 11.17 11.70
CA GLN A 538 32.62 12.10 11.62
C GLN A 538 32.26 13.49 12.15
N GLU A 539 31.07 13.99 11.85
CA GLU A 539 30.57 15.27 12.35
C GLU A 539 30.36 15.25 13.87
N GLU A 540 29.74 14.21 14.42
CA GLU A 540 29.61 14.04 15.87
C GLU A 540 30.99 13.96 16.55
N TRP A 541 31.95 13.26 15.92
CA TRP A 541 33.32 13.19 16.41
C TRP A 541 34.03 14.54 16.36
N GLN A 542 33.86 15.32 15.28
CA GLN A 542 34.44 16.65 15.17
C GLN A 542 33.82 17.63 16.17
N ALA A 543 32.49 17.63 16.30
CA ALA A 543 31.78 18.42 17.30
C ALA A 543 32.25 18.08 18.73
N TYR A 544 32.47 16.78 19.01
CA TYR A 544 33.04 16.35 20.27
C TYR A 544 34.48 16.80 20.46
N ARG A 545 35.33 16.71 19.43
CA ARG A 545 36.71 17.21 19.48
C ARG A 545 36.77 18.72 19.70
N ASP A 546 35.90 19.49 19.07
CA ASP A 546 35.84 20.93 19.24
C ASP A 546 35.31 21.29 20.62
N HIS A 547 34.30 20.57 21.13
CA HIS A 547 33.89 20.68 22.53
C HIS A 547 35.05 20.40 23.50
N LEU A 548 35.86 19.36 23.24
CA LEU A 548 37.05 19.05 24.05
C LEU A 548 38.12 20.14 23.94
N ARG A 549 38.32 20.76 22.77
CA ARG A 549 39.25 21.89 22.59
C ARG A 549 38.80 23.12 23.34
N ASP A 550 37.53 23.52 23.19
CA ASP A 550 36.95 24.64 23.93
C ASP A 550 37.05 24.41 25.45
N ARG A 551 36.86 23.15 25.85
CA ARG A 551 37.01 22.74 27.25
C ARG A 551 38.46 22.78 27.71
N LEU A 552 39.40 22.30 26.90
CA LEU A 552 40.83 22.34 27.20
C LEU A 552 41.33 23.79 27.30
N ASP A 553 40.88 24.68 26.41
CA ASP A 553 41.18 26.11 26.44
C ASP A 553 40.57 26.78 27.69
N TRP A 554 39.40 26.32 28.13
CA TRP A 554 38.81 26.75 29.40
C TRP A 554 39.56 26.20 30.62
N ASP A 555 39.98 24.93 30.58
CA ASP A 555 40.63 24.23 31.68
C ASP A 555 42.10 24.65 31.84
N ILE A 556 42.77 25.05 30.74
CA ILE A 556 44.18 25.47 30.66
C ILE A 556 44.23 26.96 30.36
N GLN A 557 44.11 27.77 31.40
CA GLN A 557 44.19 29.22 31.27
C GLN A 557 45.64 29.67 31.44
N GLY A 558 46.35 29.77 30.32
CA GLY A 558 47.66 30.41 30.25
C GLY A 558 47.52 31.92 30.39
N GLN A 559 47.98 32.48 31.51
CA GLN A 559 48.10 33.93 31.67
C GLN A 559 49.58 34.29 31.69
N ALA A 560 50.02 35.07 30.70
CA ALA A 560 51.26 35.82 30.81
C ALA A 560 51.00 36.92 31.84
N GLU A 561 51.63 36.83 33.01
CA GLU A 561 51.49 37.86 34.03
C GLU A 561 52.47 38.99 33.68
N THR A 562 52.01 39.95 32.86
CA THR A 562 52.84 41.00 32.24
C THR A 562 53.24 42.15 33.16
N ASN A 563 52.80 42.18 34.42
CA ASN A 563 52.88 43.39 35.25
C ASN A 563 53.80 43.31 36.48
N GLU A 564 54.54 42.22 36.68
CA GLU A 564 55.43 42.09 37.84
C GLU A 564 56.83 41.70 37.38
N PHE A 565 57.79 42.63 37.49
CA PHE A 565 59.23 42.37 37.41
C PHE A 565 59.82 42.33 38.84
N PRO A 566 59.53 41.31 39.67
CA PRO A 566 60.06 41.28 41.02
C PRO A 566 61.57 40.95 40.95
N CYS A 567 62.38 41.84 41.52
CA CYS A 567 63.75 41.53 41.89
C CYS A 567 63.80 41.29 43.40
N GLU A 568 64.27 40.12 43.82
CA GLU A 568 64.44 39.77 45.23
C GLU A 568 65.92 39.87 45.61
N GLY A 569 66.23 40.65 46.64
CA GLY A 569 67.57 40.76 47.22
C GLY A 569 67.63 40.08 48.59
N THR A 570 68.61 39.22 48.80
CA THR A 570 68.88 38.58 50.10
C THR A 570 70.23 39.02 50.63
N ILE A 571 70.28 39.43 51.91
CA ILE A 571 71.52 39.78 52.64
C ILE A 571 71.46 39.11 54.01
N GLY A 572 72.17 37.98 54.18
CA GLY A 572 72.13 37.22 55.45
C GLY A 572 70.73 36.64 55.73
N PRO A 573 70.23 36.64 56.98
CA PRO A 573 68.86 36.18 57.31
C PRO A 573 67.76 37.17 56.88
N LEU A 574 68.13 38.28 56.23
CA LEU A 574 67.23 39.34 55.79
C LEU A 574 66.89 39.17 54.31
N THR A 575 65.59 39.13 54.00
CA THR A 575 65.07 39.14 52.62
C THR A 575 64.40 40.49 52.39
N ILE A 576 64.81 41.20 51.34
CA ILE A 576 64.25 42.49 50.95
C ILE A 576 63.67 42.30 49.54
N GLY A 577 62.35 42.41 49.42
CA GLY A 577 61.65 42.43 48.14
C GLY A 577 61.27 43.85 47.77
N THR A 578 61.56 44.28 46.56
CA THR A 578 61.12 45.58 46.04
C THR A 578 60.37 45.35 44.74
N ASP A 579 59.13 45.81 44.68
CA ASP A 579 58.38 45.93 43.43
C ASP A 579 58.81 47.23 42.71
N LEU A 580 59.49 47.08 41.58
CA LEU A 580 60.03 48.23 40.82
C LEU A 580 58.93 49.03 40.11
N ASN A 581 57.71 48.50 40.01
CA ASN A 581 56.59 49.17 39.35
C ASN A 581 55.75 50.06 40.31
N LYS A 582 56.05 50.02 41.63
CA LYS A 582 55.44 50.89 42.65
C LYS A 582 56.51 51.49 43.58
N PRO A 583 57.18 52.58 43.19
CA PRO A 583 58.18 53.23 44.03
C PRO A 583 57.51 53.82 45.29
N GLY A 584 57.65 53.15 46.43
CA GLY A 584 57.17 53.64 47.73
C GLY A 584 56.47 52.59 48.61
N GLU A 585 55.99 51.48 48.06
CA GLU A 585 55.35 50.39 48.83
C GLU A 585 56.37 49.27 49.13
N GLY A 586 57.27 49.52 50.09
CA GLY A 586 58.20 48.50 50.56
C GLY A 586 57.56 47.58 51.61
N LYS A 587 57.44 46.29 51.33
CA LYS A 587 57.13 45.30 52.37
C LYS A 587 58.43 44.78 52.98
N MET A 588 58.66 45.11 54.25
CA MET A 588 59.80 44.60 55.01
C MET A 588 59.35 43.42 55.88
N ASP A 589 59.71 42.20 55.49
CA ASP A 589 59.48 41.00 56.31
C ASP A 589 60.76 40.66 57.09
N ILE A 590 60.74 40.92 58.40
CA ILE A 590 61.87 40.61 59.29
C ILE A 590 61.62 39.24 59.93
N LYS A 591 62.43 38.25 59.57
CA LYS A 591 62.36 36.90 60.13
C LYS A 591 63.66 36.57 60.89
N TRP A 592 63.58 36.56 62.22
CA TRP A 592 64.70 36.13 63.07
C TRP A 592 64.56 34.66 63.44
N SER A 593 65.62 33.88 63.22
CA SER A 593 65.75 32.54 63.79
C SER A 593 67.17 32.36 64.33
N ARG A 594 67.29 31.99 65.61
CA ARG A 594 68.57 31.64 66.23
C ARG A 594 68.70 30.12 66.20
N LYS A 595 69.83 29.59 65.71
CA LYS A 595 70.09 28.14 65.71
C LYS A 595 69.95 27.60 67.15
N GLY A 596 69.00 26.69 67.35
CA GLY A 596 68.86 25.91 68.60
C GLY A 596 67.72 26.31 69.55
N VAL A 597 66.88 27.31 69.25
CA VAL A 597 65.72 27.66 70.11
C VAL A 597 64.44 27.80 69.26
N PRO A 598 63.31 27.15 69.63
CA PRO A 598 62.09 27.15 68.81
C PRO A 598 61.15 28.31 69.20
N VAL A 599 61.62 29.56 69.01
CA VAL A 599 60.75 30.73 69.04
C VAL A 599 61.08 31.59 67.82
N SER A 600 60.12 31.70 66.89
CA SER A 600 60.21 32.65 65.77
C SER A 600 59.15 33.72 65.96
N ALA A 601 59.56 34.97 66.11
CA ALA A 601 58.69 36.13 66.00
C ALA A 601 58.77 36.67 64.57
N SER A 602 57.63 36.88 63.93
CA SER A 602 57.52 37.61 62.66
C SER A 602 56.69 38.87 62.87
N GLY A 603 57.25 40.02 62.53
CA GLY A 603 56.50 41.27 62.41
C GLY A 603 56.60 41.77 60.98
N SER A 604 55.47 42.07 60.36
CA SER A 604 55.42 42.82 59.10
C SER A 604 55.04 44.26 59.41
N VAL A 605 55.80 45.23 58.91
CA VAL A 605 55.39 46.63 58.90
C VAL A 605 55.09 47.02 57.47
N THR A 606 53.84 47.37 57.21
CA THR A 606 53.42 47.99 55.95
C THR A 606 53.35 49.50 56.22
N LEU A 607 54.16 50.29 55.53
CA LEU A 607 54.07 51.76 55.59
C LEU A 607 53.01 52.21 54.60
N HIS A 608 51.79 52.43 55.10
CA HIS A 608 50.78 53.24 54.42
C HIS A 608 50.45 54.47 55.26
N GLN A 609 50.01 55.52 54.59
CA GLN A 609 49.82 56.85 55.16
C GLN A 609 48.70 56.96 56.19
N ASP A 610 47.91 55.91 56.45
CA ASP A 610 46.87 55.89 57.48
C ASP A 610 46.83 54.55 58.25
N GLN A 611 46.57 54.64 59.56
CA GLN A 611 46.96 53.70 60.63
C GLN A 611 46.27 52.32 60.63
N THR A 612 47.03 51.28 61.02
CA THR A 612 46.73 50.34 62.13
C THR A 612 47.91 49.39 62.38
N ILE A 613 48.30 49.17 63.66
CA ILE A 613 49.36 48.23 64.07
C ILE A 613 48.70 46.91 64.52
N GLY A 614 48.91 45.83 63.76
CA GLY A 614 48.53 44.47 64.17
C GLY A 614 49.73 43.70 64.70
N LEU A 615 49.69 43.30 65.98
CA LEU A 615 50.74 42.50 66.63
C LEU A 615 50.23 41.05 66.78
N GLY A 616 50.72 40.15 65.93
CA GLY A 616 50.39 38.72 65.98
C GLY A 616 51.58 37.90 66.49
N VAL A 617 51.42 37.23 67.63
CA VAL A 617 52.42 36.28 68.18
C VAL A 617 52.01 34.86 67.79
N GLY A 618 52.77 34.21 66.91
CA GLY A 618 52.59 32.80 66.56
C GLY A 618 53.64 31.92 67.24
N LEU A 619 53.20 30.95 68.06
CA LEU A 619 54.07 29.92 68.64
C LEU A 619 54.02 28.66 67.77
N SER A 620 55.19 28.12 67.43
CA SER A 620 55.37 26.90 66.64
C SER A 620 56.12 25.87 67.47
N TYR A 621 55.52 24.69 67.66
CA TYR A 621 56.13 23.57 68.39
C TYR A 621 56.82 22.62 67.41
N LYS A 622 58.04 22.19 67.74
CA LYS A 622 58.82 21.22 66.94
C LYS A 622 58.94 19.93 67.74
N GLY A 623 58.24 18.88 67.29
CA GLY A 623 58.41 17.53 67.83
C GLY A 623 59.65 16.86 67.24
N GLU A 624 60.57 16.41 68.09
CA GLU A 624 61.67 15.52 67.68
C GLU A 624 61.15 14.11 67.42
N ARG A 625 61.59 13.51 66.31
CA ARG A 625 61.48 12.06 66.10
C ARG A 625 62.81 11.53 65.61
N SER A 626 63.39 10.68 66.45
CA SER A 626 64.54 9.82 66.19
C SER A 626 64.19 8.76 65.15
N GLY A 627 65.10 8.47 64.22
CA GLY A 627 64.97 7.34 63.29
C GLY A 627 66.11 7.31 62.28
N ASP A 628 67.13 6.52 62.59
CA ASP A 628 68.22 6.13 61.69
C ASP A 628 67.70 5.28 60.52
N SER A 629 68.08 5.64 59.28
CA SER A 629 68.38 4.65 58.24
C SER A 629 69.09 5.33 57.05
N SER A 630 70.18 4.70 56.62
CA SER A 630 71.16 5.11 55.62
C SER A 630 70.63 5.07 54.17
N GLY A 631 70.74 6.20 53.47
CA GLY A 631 70.59 6.35 52.02
C GLY A 631 71.08 7.74 51.59
N PRO A 632 71.58 7.94 50.35
CA PRO A 632 72.15 9.23 49.93
C PRO A 632 71.07 10.33 49.96
N PRO A 633 71.39 11.56 50.41
CA PRO A 633 70.39 12.56 50.69
C PRO A 633 69.82 13.16 49.40
N VAL A 634 68.63 12.72 49.00
CA VAL A 634 67.70 13.57 48.27
C VAL A 634 66.98 14.42 49.32
N THR A 635 67.30 15.70 49.40
CA THR A 635 66.58 16.67 50.24
C THR A 635 65.17 16.88 49.71
N GLY A 636 64.26 15.98 50.06
CA GLY A 636 62.82 16.22 50.04
C GLY A 636 62.44 17.13 51.21
N SER A 637 62.02 18.36 50.91
CA SER A 637 61.46 19.27 51.91
C SER A 637 60.11 18.72 52.39
N GLY A 638 59.98 18.55 53.70
CA GLY A 638 58.80 18.00 54.36
C GLY A 638 57.51 18.77 54.08
N SER A 639 56.46 17.99 53.85
CA SER A 639 55.05 18.38 53.79
C SER A 639 54.56 18.85 55.16
N GLY A 640 54.07 20.10 55.23
CA GLY A 640 53.27 20.61 56.34
C GLY A 640 51.98 21.16 55.77
N THR A 641 50.85 20.50 56.03
CA THR A 641 49.52 20.97 55.65
C THR A 641 48.99 21.90 56.74
N VAL A 642 48.72 23.16 56.37
CA VAL A 642 47.96 24.10 57.20
C VAL A 642 46.55 24.17 56.63
N ARG A 643 45.54 23.92 57.47
CA ARG A 643 44.13 23.92 57.11
C ARG A 643 43.52 25.22 57.60
N ASP A 644 43.42 26.22 56.74
CA ASP A 644 42.61 27.41 56.98
C ASP A 644 41.37 27.41 56.08
N LYS A 645 40.23 27.82 56.68
CA LYS A 645 38.95 27.98 55.99
C LYS A 645 39.07 29.10 54.95
N LEU A 646 38.80 28.74 53.68
CA LEU A 646 38.69 29.61 52.50
C LEU A 646 39.91 30.48 52.16
N GLY A 647 40.62 30.05 51.11
CA GLY A 647 41.39 30.95 50.23
C GLY A 647 42.91 30.79 50.29
N LYS A 648 43.46 30.00 49.35
CA LYS A 648 44.88 29.90 48.96
C LYS A 648 45.82 29.24 49.99
N SER A 649 45.96 27.92 49.86
CA SER A 649 47.17 27.20 50.27
C SER A 649 48.12 27.12 49.07
N GLY A 650 49.41 27.35 49.27
CA GLY A 650 50.41 27.22 48.22
C GLY A 650 51.72 26.61 48.72
N VAL A 651 52.28 25.70 47.93
CA VAL A 651 53.60 25.09 48.17
C VAL A 651 54.54 25.62 47.08
N GLY A 652 55.62 26.28 47.49
CA GLY A 652 56.62 26.86 46.60
C GLY A 652 57.98 26.22 46.81
N GLY A 653 58.67 25.92 45.71
CA GLY A 653 60.04 25.41 45.70
C GLY A 653 60.86 26.17 44.65
N GLY A 654 62.03 26.66 45.03
CA GLY A 654 62.99 27.28 44.13
C GLY A 654 64.13 26.32 43.81
N ILE A 655 64.50 26.22 42.54
CA ILE A 655 65.69 25.47 42.09
C ILE A 655 66.57 26.47 41.35
N GLY A 656 67.84 26.58 41.76
CA GLY A 656 68.83 27.47 41.14
C GLY A 656 70.03 26.68 40.64
N TYR A 657 70.37 26.85 39.37
CA TYR A 657 71.57 26.29 38.73
C TYR A 657 72.31 27.44 38.03
N GLY A 658 73.49 27.81 38.53
CA GLY A 658 74.30 28.89 37.94
C GLY A 658 73.59 30.26 37.96
N PRO A 659 73.73 31.10 36.91
CA PRO A 659 73.09 32.42 36.86
C PRO A 659 71.57 32.38 36.65
N PHE A 660 70.95 31.20 36.59
CA PHE A 660 69.52 31.03 36.37
C PHE A 660 68.79 30.74 37.68
N ALA A 661 67.74 31.51 37.96
CA ALA A 661 66.85 31.34 39.09
C ALA A 661 65.43 31.05 38.60
N GLY A 662 64.86 29.91 39.01
CA GLY A 662 63.47 29.57 38.74
C GLY A 662 62.67 29.55 40.04
N LYS A 663 61.47 30.14 40.03
CA LYS A 663 60.51 30.05 41.14
C LYS A 663 59.21 29.43 40.63
N GLY A 664 58.83 28.32 41.23
CA GLY A 664 57.54 27.69 41.02
C GLY A 664 56.67 27.85 42.26
N SER A 665 55.41 28.24 42.08
CA SER A 665 54.40 28.12 43.13
C SER A 665 53.20 27.39 42.59
N VAL A 666 52.70 26.44 43.37
CA VAL A 666 51.43 25.77 43.11
C VAL A 666 50.42 26.40 44.05
N THR A 667 49.33 26.95 43.52
CA THR A 667 48.22 27.48 44.30
C THR A 667 46.94 26.76 43.93
N PHE A 668 46.12 26.41 44.92
CA PHE A 668 44.81 25.83 44.66
C PHE A 668 43.80 26.95 44.37
N THR A 669 43.05 26.82 43.28
CA THR A 669 42.02 27.77 42.88
C THR A 669 40.71 27.02 42.65
N THR A 670 39.57 27.68 42.85
CA THR A 670 38.28 27.11 42.47
C THR A 670 37.62 27.97 41.41
N LYS A 671 36.90 27.33 40.47
CA LYS A 671 36.13 28.01 39.44
C LYS A 671 34.86 27.23 39.14
N VAL A 672 33.74 27.95 38.97
CA VAL A 672 32.47 27.35 38.55
C VAL A 672 32.52 27.10 37.05
N SER A 673 32.31 25.86 36.66
CA SER A 673 32.23 25.45 35.25
C SER A 673 30.94 26.01 34.63
N PRO A 674 31.02 26.72 33.49
CA PRO A 674 29.84 27.25 32.81
C PRO A 674 28.91 26.14 32.27
N TRP A 675 29.43 24.92 32.08
CA TRP A 675 28.71 23.83 31.40
C TRP A 675 27.84 22.96 32.31
N ASN A 676 28.11 22.96 33.61
CA ASN A 676 27.39 22.11 34.55
C ASN A 676 27.13 22.80 35.90
N SER A 677 27.48 24.09 36.00
CA SER A 677 27.32 24.92 37.19
C SER A 677 27.96 24.35 38.46
N ARG A 678 28.91 23.42 38.33
CA ARG A 678 29.67 22.85 39.46
C ARG A 678 30.98 23.58 39.66
N GLU A 679 31.35 23.75 40.92
CA GLU A 679 32.64 24.31 41.30
C GLU A 679 33.73 23.23 41.27
N TYR A 680 34.80 23.49 40.52
CA TYR A 680 35.93 22.58 40.40
C TYR A 680 37.17 23.15 41.08
N LEU A 681 37.87 22.29 41.81
CA LEU A 681 39.19 22.58 42.36
C LEU A 681 40.23 22.39 41.26
N GLY A 682 40.96 23.45 40.97
CA GLY A 682 42.09 23.48 40.05
C GLY A 682 43.40 23.80 40.76
N PHE A 683 44.49 23.56 40.05
CA PHE A 683 45.84 23.88 40.46
C PHE A 683 46.37 24.96 39.52
N LYS A 684 46.66 26.14 40.05
CA LYS A 684 47.37 27.22 39.35
C LYS A 684 48.87 27.08 39.61
N LEU A 685 49.60 26.66 38.58
CA LEU A 685 51.05 26.61 38.53
C LEU A 685 51.54 27.98 38.05
N LYS A 686 52.15 28.77 38.92
CA LYS A 686 52.86 30.00 38.54
C LYS A 686 54.35 29.69 38.49
N GLY A 687 54.95 29.88 37.33
CA GLY A 687 56.38 29.74 37.10
C GLY A 687 56.97 31.09 36.72
N SER A 688 58.03 31.50 37.40
CA SER A 688 58.82 32.66 37.02
C SER A 688 60.25 32.23 36.73
N ALA A 689 60.77 32.64 35.58
CA ALA A 689 62.14 32.36 35.15
C ALA A 689 62.94 33.66 35.21
N GLY A 690 64.14 33.58 35.79
CA GLY A 690 64.94 34.74 36.15
C GLY A 690 66.43 34.54 36.05
N LEU A 691 67.15 35.65 36.06
CA LEU A 691 68.59 35.68 36.20
C LEU A 691 68.93 36.08 37.63
N GLY A 692 69.79 35.31 38.28
CA GLY A 692 70.21 35.56 39.64
C GLY A 692 71.71 35.35 39.86
N LEU A 693 72.33 36.24 40.63
CA LEU A 693 73.72 36.17 41.05
C LEU A 693 73.76 35.93 42.55
N LYS A 694 74.44 34.86 42.99
CA LYS A 694 74.61 34.53 44.40
C LYS A 694 76.10 34.43 44.74
N ARG A 695 76.57 35.26 45.69
CA ARG A 695 77.96 35.25 46.18
C ARG A 695 77.96 35.34 47.71
N GLY A 696 78.30 34.24 48.37
CA GLY A 696 78.21 34.13 49.84
C GLY A 696 76.76 34.20 50.35
N ASN A 697 76.52 34.99 51.41
CA ASN A 697 75.19 35.23 51.99
C ASN A 697 74.41 36.35 51.28
N MET A 698 74.88 36.82 50.12
CA MET A 698 74.20 37.83 49.31
C MET A 698 73.75 37.24 47.97
N GLY A 699 72.51 37.48 47.59
CA GLY A 699 71.99 37.07 46.28
C GLY A 699 70.89 37.99 45.77
N VAL A 700 70.92 38.30 44.48
CA VAL A 700 69.86 39.04 43.77
C VAL A 700 69.33 38.14 42.66
N ALA A 701 68.01 37.99 42.55
CA ALA A 701 67.35 37.31 41.44
C ALA A 701 66.22 38.17 40.88
N CYS A 702 66.24 38.40 39.57
CA CYS A 702 65.19 39.15 38.85
C CYS A 702 64.50 38.21 37.86
N TYR A 703 63.17 38.23 37.83
CA TYR A 703 62.37 37.33 36.99
C TYR A 703 61.66 38.13 35.88
N PRO A 704 62.28 38.29 34.69
CA PRO A 704 61.72 39.10 33.62
C PRO A 704 60.51 38.48 32.92
N SER A 705 60.23 37.20 33.18
CA SER A 705 59.01 36.55 32.71
C SER A 705 58.38 35.71 33.81
N SER A 706 57.08 35.87 33.98
CA SER A 706 56.27 34.97 34.79
C SER A 706 55.02 34.57 34.00
N GLY A 707 54.76 33.27 34.00
CA GLY A 707 53.59 32.67 33.40
C GLY A 707 52.84 31.89 34.45
N SER A 708 51.53 31.87 34.35
CA SER A 708 50.73 30.96 35.15
C SER A 708 49.81 30.12 34.27
N VAL A 709 49.69 28.86 34.64
CA VAL A 709 48.78 27.90 34.01
C VAL A 709 47.89 27.35 35.11
N THR A 710 46.58 27.53 34.98
CA THR A 710 45.61 26.88 35.85
C THR A 710 45.10 25.61 35.18
N PHE A 711 44.92 24.52 35.92
CA PHE A 711 44.44 23.23 35.41
C PHE A 711 43.40 22.60 36.35
N TYR A 712 42.27 22.11 35.81
CA TYR A 712 41.15 21.52 36.57
C TYR A 712 40.95 20.02 36.26
N PRO A 713 41.76 19.10 36.84
CA PRO A 713 41.80 17.69 36.43
C PRO A 713 40.48 16.93 36.64
N ARG A 714 39.71 17.29 37.67
CA ARG A 714 38.45 16.60 37.99
C ARG A 714 37.33 16.96 37.01
N ALA A 715 37.31 18.18 36.50
CA ALA A 715 36.35 18.59 35.47
C ALA A 715 36.55 17.76 34.20
N LEU A 716 37.81 17.70 33.73
CA LEU A 716 38.20 16.92 32.56
C LEU A 716 37.88 15.42 32.71
N TYR A 717 38.14 14.83 33.88
CA TYR A 717 37.84 13.42 34.15
C TYR A 717 36.34 13.12 34.17
N GLU A 718 35.53 13.93 34.88
CA GLU A 718 34.07 13.71 34.96
C GLU A 718 33.41 13.84 33.57
N ASP A 719 33.86 14.79 32.75
CA ASP A 719 33.35 14.96 31.39
C ASP A 719 33.77 13.80 30.46
N SER A 720 35.02 13.31 30.58
CA SER A 720 35.51 12.14 29.83
C SER A 720 34.73 10.86 30.19
N VAL A 721 34.45 10.65 31.47
CA VAL A 721 33.64 9.51 31.93
C VAL A 721 32.21 9.64 31.44
N ARG A 722 31.63 10.85 31.46
CA ARG A 722 30.27 11.08 30.96
C ARG A 722 30.13 10.68 29.50
N TYR A 723 31.07 11.08 28.64
CA TYR A 723 31.10 10.69 27.24
C TYR A 723 31.17 9.17 27.06
N LEU A 724 32.12 8.50 27.73
CA LEU A 724 32.27 7.04 27.68
C LEU A 724 31.05 6.27 28.23
N SER A 725 30.28 6.92 29.12
CA SER A 725 29.10 6.33 29.76
C SER A 725 27.77 6.63 29.07
N THR A 726 27.75 7.52 28.07
CA THR A 726 26.50 7.87 27.37
C THR A 726 26.26 6.79 26.31
N PRO A 727 25.20 5.97 26.41
CA PRO A 727 24.82 5.07 25.33
C PRO A 727 24.57 5.92 24.09
N ALA A 728 25.07 5.50 22.92
CA ALA A 728 24.78 6.15 21.64
C ALA A 728 23.26 6.33 21.53
N THR A 729 22.79 7.55 21.78
CA THR A 729 21.36 7.86 21.70
C THR A 729 21.14 8.23 20.22
N PRO A 730 20.19 7.62 19.51
CA PRO A 730 19.94 7.99 18.12
C PRO A 730 19.55 9.47 18.07
N PRO A 731 19.97 10.23 17.04
CA PRO A 731 19.66 11.64 16.95
C PRO A 731 18.15 11.87 16.81
N ARG A 732 17.68 12.99 17.38
CA ARG A 732 16.33 13.53 17.19
C ARG A 732 16.27 14.39 15.95
#